data_AF-A0A497SNE4-F1
#
_entry.id   AF-A0A497SNE4-F1
#
_cell.length_a   1.000
_cell.length_b   1.000
_cell.length_c   1.000
_cell.angle_alpha   90.00
_cell.angle_beta   90.00
_cell.angle_gamma   90.00
#
_symmetry.space_group_name_H-M   'P 1'
#
loop_
_entity.id
_entity.type
_entity.pdbx_description
1 polymer ?
#
loop_
_entity_poly.entity_id
_entity_poly.type
_entity_poly.pdbx_seq_one_letter_code
_entity_poly.pdbx_strand_id
1 'polypeptide(L)'
;MRAAYAIFAMTAFAALLAFQYPVVAIPPPGIFAGGSGTLEDPYQIETCVQLQNMSTDLTAYYALNNDIHCSMTSKWNDGEGFSPVGVFEGGLDGRNHTIWDLNIHNVSNNYVGLFGKITGSATVKNLILRNVNITGSMNVGGVSGYIIDAMIYNCHVTGNVKSGSLYAGGLVGKSVDLDVRDSSSMADIECGGNCGGIVGGVTGGQILNSYYSGNLLSSGNYLGGIAGWIDSGTLIQDSYARGSITGNNNIGGIVGNHNEGSDNIIENCFSSMLITGNSKLGGIVGFNDGAIITNSYWNNVTGNPGYCVGDPQSNENCTAVQDNESWFFSASNEPMASWDFDSEWVTRDGDYPVLSGQNTLDNCTELWIPDTTYVLHNNITSIPASVCLNVTADNVTIDLNGHTIANGTDVGIYLGYVKRAKVINGTISGFGYGVYAYKSNRTVIDDVTFTDNLDAGVYAYKSERNEITNVVGRDNERVLYFSGSHHNIIRDFNASNSYRHIYFSGSSNNTLSYISTMTNTYYGSVYNLFNSTLKHSRLYNCTDDCVAMPYFSYIENVTMTGTDSARDSLVYDASYSVFRDIRAVNWGEGGAMGVYANNLVIDSRFESSAEEDIISYGENNTLLNCTYDTESVYYYDDDGDLIRKWYLNVLVEDDMGRPVQNAIVTLYNGFGDLYDTSNTNVAGETKRFEVIEYVNVYDSGVTSHNDYTIKVNHTTPMLGAKTKTVTIDANSFEKLTTEAGMHTMQIRLNINSTGENIYVPGEGSVSVFDMRSYNPPKWYASSDKGGRVASLVLAHQSPYDIRIGNTSDSWCYGADTNKDGFVGQADLNIVLSHFGESGCSASNSWCSGADTDNDGAVDDFDLSVVLDKMGDNCSMNGRSMTLSQTLRNSKALLVFTGGDRGTIEEKAQSVESGSFLQLPSPSFAYGRGTESVVKFLVGYHDVDIANDLILQQGKHTLEFRNNGLSNGSIEIAVRSV
;
A
#
# COMPACT_ATOMS: atom_id res chain seq x y z
N MET A 1 -25.21 -73.62 23.06
CA MET A 1 -24.97 -73.17 21.66
C MET A 1 -25.89 -72.02 21.26
N ARG A 2 -25.93 -70.95 22.07
CA ARG A 2 -26.61 -69.67 21.80
C ARG A 2 -25.79 -68.52 22.43
N ALA A 3 -24.48 -68.55 22.20
CA ALA A 3 -23.53 -67.53 22.67
C ALA A 3 -22.33 -67.36 21.70
N ALA A 4 -22.49 -67.75 20.43
CA ALA A 4 -21.41 -67.65 19.41
C ALA A 4 -21.83 -66.91 18.13
N TYR A 5 -23.04 -66.33 18.09
CA TYR A 5 -23.55 -65.55 16.94
C TYR A 5 -23.76 -64.06 17.23
N ALA A 6 -23.39 -63.58 18.43
CA ALA A 6 -23.57 -62.16 18.80
C ALA A 6 -22.29 -61.31 18.65
N ILE A 7 -21.14 -61.88 18.28
CA ILE A 7 -19.86 -61.16 18.17
C ILE A 7 -19.46 -60.88 16.70
N PHE A 8 -20.17 -61.45 15.71
CA PHE A 8 -19.90 -61.19 14.29
C PHE A 8 -20.80 -60.12 13.66
N ALA A 9 -21.72 -59.50 14.42
CA ALA A 9 -22.65 -58.48 13.93
C ALA A 9 -22.28 -57.04 14.36
N MET A 10 -21.22 -56.83 15.16
CA MET A 10 -20.75 -55.48 15.54
C MET A 10 -19.46 -55.03 14.84
N THR A 11 -18.83 -55.88 14.02
CA THR A 11 -17.60 -55.53 13.28
C THR A 11 -17.80 -55.34 11.78
N ALA A 12 -19.03 -55.43 11.27
CA ALA A 12 -19.36 -55.20 9.86
C ALA A 12 -20.15 -53.90 9.60
N PHE A 13 -20.44 -53.10 10.63
CA PHE A 13 -21.16 -51.82 10.50
C PHE A 13 -20.27 -50.56 10.61
N ALA A 14 -18.95 -50.73 10.76
CA ALA A 14 -17.97 -49.64 10.83
C ALA A 14 -16.94 -49.64 9.68
N ALA A 15 -17.11 -50.52 8.67
CA ALA A 15 -16.17 -50.65 7.56
C ALA A 15 -16.80 -50.36 6.17
N LEU A 16 -17.99 -49.73 6.14
CA LEU A 16 -18.67 -49.36 4.89
C LEU A 16 -19.20 -47.91 4.93
N LEU A 17 -18.43 -46.99 5.53
CA LEU A 17 -18.59 -45.54 5.38
C LEU A 17 -17.18 -44.91 5.38
N ALA A 18 -16.33 -45.37 4.46
CA ALA A 18 -15.20 -44.58 4.00
C ALA A 18 -15.61 -43.95 2.68
N PHE A 19 -16.56 -43.00 2.74
CA PHE A 19 -16.57 -41.94 1.73
C PHE A 19 -15.24 -41.21 1.87
N GLN A 20 -14.47 -41.19 0.79
CA GLN A 20 -13.34 -40.28 0.65
C GLN A 20 -13.88 -38.86 0.85
N TYR A 21 -13.71 -38.30 2.03
CA TYR A 21 -13.67 -36.84 2.15
C TYR A 21 -12.35 -36.41 1.51
N PRO A 22 -12.35 -35.48 0.54
CA PRO A 22 -11.10 -34.88 0.10
C PRO A 22 -10.44 -34.27 1.34
N VAL A 23 -9.16 -34.58 1.55
CA VAL A 23 -8.34 -33.89 2.53
C VAL A 23 -8.27 -32.45 2.05
N VAL A 24 -9.04 -31.56 2.69
CA VAL A 24 -8.94 -30.11 2.48
C VAL A 24 -7.51 -29.73 2.84
N ALA A 25 -6.76 -29.27 1.84
CA ALA A 25 -5.42 -28.77 2.04
C ALA A 25 -5.56 -27.43 2.77
N ILE A 26 -5.28 -27.41 4.07
CA ILE A 26 -5.29 -26.16 4.85
C ILE A 26 -4.15 -25.27 4.30
N PRO A 27 -4.44 -24.10 3.70
CA PRO A 27 -3.42 -23.15 3.29
C PRO A 27 -2.60 -22.68 4.51
N PRO A 28 -1.30 -22.38 4.35
CA PRO A 28 -0.43 -22.00 5.48
C PRO A 28 -0.90 -20.72 6.20
N PRO A 29 -0.48 -20.53 7.48
CA PRO A 29 -0.92 -19.41 8.32
C PRO A 29 -0.56 -18.05 7.67
N GLY A 30 -1.46 -17.06 7.79
CA GLY A 30 -1.23 -15.68 7.32
C GLY A 30 -1.63 -15.35 5.86
N ILE A 31 -2.27 -16.28 5.13
CA ILE A 31 -2.72 -16.03 3.75
C ILE A 31 -4.00 -15.17 3.68
N PHE A 32 -4.84 -15.25 4.71
CA PHE A 32 -6.12 -14.54 4.87
C PHE A 32 -6.16 -13.81 6.21
N ALA A 33 -7.09 -12.88 6.41
CA ALA A 33 -7.16 -12.05 7.62
C ALA A 33 -7.66 -12.83 8.86
N GLY A 34 -8.22 -14.02 8.66
CA GLY A 34 -8.73 -14.90 9.71
C GLY A 34 -9.65 -15.97 9.12
N GLY A 35 -10.24 -16.78 10.00
CA GLY A 35 -11.14 -17.89 9.63
C GLY A 35 -10.43 -19.16 9.22
N SER A 36 -11.15 -20.29 9.29
CA SER A 36 -10.66 -21.64 8.99
C SER A 36 -11.05 -22.15 7.60
N GLY A 37 -11.74 -21.34 6.80
CA GLY A 37 -12.23 -21.72 5.47
C GLY A 37 -13.45 -22.63 5.50
N THR A 38 -14.08 -22.80 6.66
CA THR A 38 -15.31 -23.60 6.80
C THR A 38 -16.55 -22.73 6.62
N LEU A 39 -17.71 -23.34 6.39
CA LEU A 39 -18.96 -22.58 6.22
C LEU A 39 -19.32 -21.73 7.45
N GLU A 40 -19.05 -22.24 8.65
CA GLU A 40 -19.33 -21.54 9.92
C GLU A 40 -18.27 -20.48 10.25
N ASP A 41 -17.06 -20.66 9.72
CA ASP A 41 -15.91 -19.80 9.97
C ASP A 41 -15.10 -19.61 8.66
N PRO A 42 -15.62 -18.81 7.72
CA PRO A 42 -15.03 -18.63 6.41
C PRO A 42 -13.74 -17.82 6.48
N TYR A 43 -12.82 -18.05 5.54
CA TYR A 43 -11.63 -17.22 5.38
C TYR A 43 -12.03 -15.76 5.13
N GLN A 44 -11.42 -14.86 5.89
CA GLN A 44 -11.72 -13.42 5.86
C GLN A 44 -10.83 -12.71 4.85
N ILE A 45 -11.45 -11.98 3.91
CA ILE A 45 -10.78 -11.23 2.85
C ILE A 45 -10.95 -9.74 3.11
N GLU A 46 -9.84 -9.01 3.15
CA GLU A 46 -9.77 -7.55 3.36
C GLU A 46 -8.93 -6.83 2.28
N THR A 47 -8.20 -7.58 1.43
CA THR A 47 -7.31 -7.02 0.41
C THR A 47 -7.39 -7.79 -0.91
N CYS A 48 -6.98 -7.17 -2.03
CA CYS A 48 -6.94 -7.84 -3.34
C CYS A 48 -5.92 -8.98 -3.41
N VAL A 49 -4.85 -8.91 -2.61
CA VAL A 49 -3.87 -10.00 -2.53
C VAL A 49 -4.52 -11.22 -1.90
N GLN A 50 -5.27 -11.05 -0.80
CA GLN A 50 -6.05 -12.13 -0.20
C GLN A 50 -7.12 -12.66 -1.17
N LEU A 51 -7.78 -11.78 -1.94
CA LEU A 51 -8.71 -12.20 -3.00
C LEU A 51 -8.03 -13.10 -4.04
N GLN A 52 -6.80 -12.77 -4.47
CA GLN A 52 -6.02 -13.59 -5.41
C GLN A 52 -5.60 -14.93 -4.78
N ASN A 53 -5.33 -14.92 -3.47
CA ASN A 53 -4.94 -16.09 -2.70
C ASN A 53 -6.05 -17.12 -2.52
N MET A 54 -7.32 -16.80 -2.83
CA MET A 54 -8.40 -17.80 -2.88
C MET A 54 -8.07 -18.98 -3.81
N SER A 55 -7.15 -18.77 -4.77
CA SER A 55 -6.61 -19.83 -5.62
C SER A 55 -5.86 -20.95 -4.88
N THR A 56 -5.52 -20.73 -3.60
CA THR A 56 -4.80 -21.70 -2.76
C THR A 56 -5.71 -22.77 -2.16
N ASP A 57 -7.00 -22.47 -1.93
CA ASP A 57 -8.02 -23.44 -1.52
C ASP A 57 -9.35 -23.14 -2.21
N LEU A 58 -9.56 -23.81 -3.34
CA LEU A 58 -10.74 -23.59 -4.18
C LEU A 58 -12.02 -24.21 -3.60
N THR A 59 -11.93 -24.98 -2.52
CA THR A 59 -13.06 -25.68 -1.88
C THR A 59 -13.54 -24.98 -0.61
N ALA A 60 -12.76 -24.03 -0.08
CA ALA A 60 -13.08 -23.31 1.14
C ALA A 60 -14.18 -22.26 0.98
N TYR A 61 -14.72 -21.83 2.12
CA TYR A 61 -15.65 -20.72 2.24
C TYR A 61 -14.92 -19.43 2.60
N TYR A 62 -15.36 -18.34 1.99
CA TYR A 62 -14.74 -17.02 2.05
C TYR A 62 -15.80 -15.97 2.38
N ALA A 63 -15.40 -14.94 3.13
CA ALA A 63 -16.23 -13.78 3.37
C ALA A 63 -15.42 -12.49 3.27
N LEU A 64 -15.99 -11.45 2.66
CA LEU A 64 -15.41 -10.12 2.72
C LEU A 64 -15.68 -9.49 4.09
N ASN A 65 -14.67 -8.84 4.66
CA ASN A 65 -14.78 -8.09 5.91
C ASN A 65 -14.73 -6.57 5.71
N ASN A 66 -14.30 -6.13 4.52
CA ASN A 66 -14.18 -4.74 4.14
C ASN A 66 -14.47 -4.60 2.64
N ASP A 67 -14.74 -3.37 2.21
CA ASP A 67 -14.65 -3.02 0.79
C ASP A 67 -13.18 -3.12 0.34
N ILE A 68 -12.93 -3.58 -0.88
CA ILE A 68 -11.61 -3.92 -1.40
C ILE A 68 -11.28 -3.13 -2.67
N HIS A 69 -10.24 -2.28 -2.62
CA HIS A 69 -9.75 -1.52 -3.78
C HIS A 69 -8.70 -2.30 -4.57
N CYS A 70 -8.98 -2.63 -5.84
CA CYS A 70 -8.13 -3.45 -6.69
C CYS A 70 -7.45 -2.73 -7.86
N SER A 71 -7.33 -1.40 -7.84
CA SER A 71 -6.65 -0.64 -8.90
C SER A 71 -5.21 -1.11 -9.18
N MET A 72 -4.49 -1.62 -8.16
CA MET A 72 -3.13 -2.14 -8.31
C MET A 72 -3.05 -3.36 -9.23
N THR A 73 -4.16 -4.09 -9.42
CA THR A 73 -4.20 -5.28 -10.28
C THR A 73 -3.86 -4.95 -11.72
N SER A 74 -4.11 -3.72 -12.19
CA SER A 74 -3.70 -3.24 -13.53
C SER A 74 -2.21 -3.41 -13.85
N LYS A 75 -1.34 -3.53 -12.84
CA LYS A 75 0.11 -3.72 -12.98
C LYS A 75 0.56 -5.16 -12.66
N TRP A 76 -0.35 -6.04 -12.27
CA TRP A 76 -0.03 -7.42 -11.93
C TRP A 76 0.19 -8.25 -13.20
N ASN A 77 0.94 -9.35 -13.05
CA ASN A 77 1.17 -10.33 -14.12
C ASN A 77 1.64 -9.69 -15.44
N ASP A 78 2.65 -8.83 -15.36
CA ASP A 78 3.19 -8.07 -16.50
C ASP A 78 2.15 -7.23 -17.26
N GLY A 79 1.10 -6.77 -16.57
CA GLY A 79 0.02 -5.95 -17.12
C GLY A 79 -1.22 -6.75 -17.53
N GLU A 80 -1.20 -8.08 -17.40
CA GLU A 80 -2.38 -8.94 -17.68
C GLU A 80 -3.45 -8.87 -16.58
N GLY A 81 -3.21 -8.16 -15.47
CA GLY A 81 -4.22 -7.97 -14.44
C GLY A 81 -4.22 -9.04 -13.35
N PHE A 82 -5.29 -9.07 -12.57
CA PHE A 82 -5.63 -10.15 -11.65
C PHE A 82 -5.81 -11.47 -12.42
N SER A 83 -5.27 -12.56 -11.89
CA SER A 83 -5.45 -13.89 -12.47
C SER A 83 -6.75 -14.50 -11.93
N PRO A 84 -7.71 -14.94 -12.77
CA PRO A 84 -8.95 -15.54 -12.30
C PRO A 84 -8.68 -16.64 -11.25
N VAL A 85 -9.44 -16.65 -10.15
CA VAL A 85 -9.17 -17.48 -8.95
C VAL A 85 -8.92 -18.96 -9.26
N GLY A 86 -9.65 -19.53 -10.23
CA GLY A 86 -9.48 -20.91 -10.67
C GLY A 86 -10.81 -21.59 -10.93
N VAL A 87 -10.88 -22.90 -10.65
CA VAL A 87 -12.12 -23.71 -10.66
C VAL A 87 -12.63 -23.80 -9.24
N PHE A 88 -13.56 -22.93 -8.88
CA PHE A 88 -14.04 -22.73 -7.52
C PHE A 88 -15.21 -23.66 -7.19
N GLU A 89 -15.12 -24.37 -6.07
CA GLU A 89 -16.13 -25.32 -5.56
C GLU A 89 -16.67 -24.93 -4.18
N GLY A 90 -16.10 -23.88 -3.56
CA GLY A 90 -16.46 -23.40 -2.23
C GLY A 90 -17.60 -22.37 -2.19
N GLY A 91 -17.54 -21.42 -1.26
CA GLY A 91 -18.50 -20.32 -1.17
C GLY A 91 -17.85 -18.96 -0.96
N LEU A 92 -18.41 -17.90 -1.54
CA LEU A 92 -18.02 -16.52 -1.27
C LEU A 92 -19.23 -15.71 -0.82
N ASP A 93 -19.18 -15.17 0.40
CA ASP A 93 -20.15 -14.19 0.90
C ASP A 93 -19.51 -12.80 0.91
N GLY A 94 -19.92 -11.95 -0.03
CA GLY A 94 -19.49 -10.58 -0.10
C GLY A 94 -19.97 -9.72 1.08
N ARG A 95 -20.98 -10.16 1.85
CA ARG A 95 -21.59 -9.40 2.96
C ARG A 95 -21.95 -7.95 2.57
N ASN A 96 -22.36 -7.75 1.32
CA ASN A 96 -22.64 -6.47 0.66
C ASN A 96 -21.43 -5.53 0.54
N HIS A 97 -20.22 -6.04 0.71
CA HIS A 97 -18.99 -5.29 0.44
C HIS A 97 -18.71 -5.20 -1.05
N THR A 98 -18.00 -4.12 -1.40
CA THR A 98 -17.62 -3.82 -2.78
C THR A 98 -16.18 -4.19 -3.05
N ILE A 99 -15.94 -4.89 -4.16
CA ILE A 99 -14.62 -4.97 -4.80
C ILE A 99 -14.66 -4.01 -5.99
N TRP A 100 -13.73 -3.05 -6.06
CA TRP A 100 -13.72 -2.09 -7.16
C TRP A 100 -12.37 -1.93 -7.86
N ASP A 101 -12.41 -1.43 -9.10
CA ASP A 101 -11.26 -1.26 -10.00
C ASP A 101 -10.49 -2.57 -10.26
N LEU A 102 -11.20 -3.71 -10.24
CA LEU A 102 -10.62 -5.01 -10.57
C LEU A 102 -10.29 -5.06 -12.06
N ASN A 103 -9.00 -5.16 -12.39
CA ASN A 103 -8.50 -5.26 -13.77
C ASN A 103 -8.08 -6.69 -14.06
N ILE A 104 -8.67 -7.30 -15.09
CA ILE A 104 -8.28 -8.61 -15.63
C ILE A 104 -8.16 -8.45 -17.14
N HIS A 105 -6.96 -8.57 -17.69
CA HIS A 105 -6.70 -8.43 -19.12
C HIS A 105 -5.96 -9.66 -19.63
N ASN A 106 -6.68 -10.75 -19.88
CA ASN A 106 -6.09 -11.99 -20.37
C ASN A 106 -6.77 -12.46 -21.66
N VAL A 107 -6.36 -11.84 -22.77
CA VAL A 107 -6.94 -12.05 -24.12
C VAL A 107 -6.76 -13.47 -24.65
N SER A 108 -5.88 -14.27 -24.03
CA SER A 108 -5.63 -15.67 -24.40
C SER A 108 -6.47 -16.68 -23.60
N ASN A 109 -7.01 -16.28 -22.45
CA ASN A 109 -7.75 -17.17 -21.56
C ASN A 109 -9.22 -17.26 -21.96
N ASN A 110 -9.76 -18.48 -21.90
CA ASN A 110 -11.11 -18.80 -22.31
C ASN A 110 -12.14 -18.68 -21.19
N TYR A 111 -11.70 -18.53 -19.95
CA TYR A 111 -12.56 -18.52 -18.76
C TYR A 111 -12.10 -17.38 -17.86
N VAL A 112 -12.77 -16.24 -17.97
CA VAL A 112 -12.31 -14.98 -17.38
C VAL A 112 -13.43 -14.30 -16.60
N GLY A 113 -13.12 -13.91 -15.38
CA GLY A 113 -13.95 -13.22 -14.39
C GLY A 113 -13.21 -13.24 -13.06
N LEU A 114 -13.84 -12.78 -11.97
CA LEU A 114 -13.27 -13.00 -10.62
C LEU A 114 -12.90 -14.48 -10.45
N PHE A 115 -13.82 -15.37 -10.84
CA PHE A 115 -13.58 -16.80 -10.98
C PHE A 115 -13.44 -17.20 -12.44
N GLY A 116 -12.45 -18.04 -12.75
CA GLY A 116 -12.37 -18.65 -14.07
C GLY A 116 -13.57 -19.56 -14.30
N LYS A 117 -13.79 -20.51 -13.38
CA LYS A 117 -14.96 -21.37 -13.35
C LYS A 117 -15.53 -21.52 -11.93
N ILE A 118 -16.83 -21.76 -11.82
CA ILE A 118 -17.49 -22.16 -10.57
C ILE A 118 -18.24 -23.47 -10.81
N THR A 119 -18.07 -24.44 -9.92
CA THR A 119 -18.66 -25.77 -10.01
C THR A 119 -19.12 -26.30 -8.64
N GLY A 120 -19.81 -27.44 -8.60
CA GLY A 120 -20.00 -28.21 -7.35
C GLY A 120 -21.02 -27.63 -6.37
N SER A 121 -22.07 -26.98 -6.89
CA SER A 121 -23.12 -26.31 -6.09
C SER A 121 -22.59 -25.15 -5.23
N ALA A 122 -21.44 -24.59 -5.61
CA ALA A 122 -20.84 -23.41 -4.98
C ALA A 122 -21.80 -22.21 -4.98
N THR A 123 -21.64 -21.32 -4.00
CA THR A 123 -22.46 -20.10 -3.87
C THR A 123 -21.59 -18.86 -3.83
N VAL A 124 -21.86 -17.90 -4.70
CA VAL A 124 -21.33 -16.53 -4.61
C VAL A 124 -22.49 -15.59 -4.33
N LYS A 125 -22.43 -14.86 -3.21
CA LYS A 125 -23.55 -14.03 -2.79
C LYS A 125 -23.15 -12.68 -2.19
N ASN A 126 -24.08 -11.73 -2.20
CA ASN A 126 -23.98 -10.42 -1.53
C ASN A 126 -22.71 -9.66 -1.95
N LEU A 127 -22.38 -9.66 -3.24
CA LEU A 127 -21.11 -9.15 -3.75
C LEU A 127 -21.34 -8.02 -4.75
N ILE A 128 -20.66 -6.89 -4.55
CA ILE A 128 -20.66 -5.79 -5.50
C ILE A 128 -19.29 -5.73 -6.18
N LEU A 129 -19.28 -5.88 -7.51
CA LEU A 129 -18.11 -5.66 -8.36
C LEU A 129 -18.28 -4.32 -9.10
N ARG A 130 -17.60 -3.28 -8.65
CA ARG A 130 -17.76 -1.92 -9.20
C ARG A 130 -16.59 -1.54 -10.10
N ASN A 131 -16.90 -0.90 -11.23
CA ASN A 131 -15.89 -0.41 -12.18
C ASN A 131 -14.86 -1.49 -12.57
N VAL A 132 -15.31 -2.70 -12.85
CA VAL A 132 -14.41 -3.76 -13.32
C VAL A 132 -13.91 -3.44 -14.74
N ASN A 133 -12.73 -3.94 -15.09
CA ASN A 133 -12.24 -3.91 -16.46
C ASN A 133 -11.72 -5.30 -16.81
N ILE A 134 -12.60 -6.12 -17.40
CA ILE A 134 -12.37 -7.55 -17.60
C ILE A 134 -12.36 -7.86 -19.10
N THR A 135 -11.23 -8.34 -19.62
CA THR A 135 -11.06 -8.75 -21.01
C THR A 135 -10.56 -10.19 -21.09
N GLY A 136 -11.23 -11.01 -21.89
CA GLY A 136 -10.86 -12.41 -22.14
C GLY A 136 -11.16 -12.87 -23.58
N SER A 137 -10.88 -14.15 -23.87
CA SER A 137 -11.03 -14.71 -25.21
C SER A 137 -12.45 -15.23 -25.50
N MET A 138 -12.94 -16.21 -24.73
CA MET A 138 -14.17 -16.95 -25.04
C MET A 138 -15.31 -16.70 -24.07
N ASN A 139 -15.22 -17.13 -22.81
CA ASN A 139 -16.29 -17.00 -21.82
C ASN A 139 -15.85 -16.00 -20.76
N VAL A 140 -16.46 -14.82 -20.80
CA VAL A 140 -16.07 -13.70 -19.96
C VAL A 140 -17.27 -13.18 -19.18
N GLY A 141 -17.13 -13.06 -17.86
CA GLY A 141 -18.12 -12.38 -17.03
C GLY A 141 -17.52 -11.72 -15.81
N GLY A 142 -18.26 -10.81 -15.18
CA GLY A 142 -17.80 -10.10 -13.98
C GLY A 142 -17.46 -11.03 -12.84
N VAL A 143 -18.43 -11.87 -12.46
CA VAL A 143 -18.27 -12.84 -11.37
C VAL A 143 -17.56 -14.09 -11.88
N SER A 144 -18.00 -14.68 -13.00
CA SER A 144 -17.34 -15.87 -13.53
C SER A 144 -17.33 -15.98 -15.05
N GLY A 145 -16.27 -16.57 -15.59
CA GLY A 145 -16.24 -16.97 -17.00
C GLY A 145 -17.20 -18.13 -17.30
N TYR A 146 -17.23 -19.17 -16.46
CA TYR A 146 -18.03 -20.37 -16.71
C TYR A 146 -18.58 -21.04 -15.45
N ILE A 147 -19.87 -21.35 -15.43
CA ILE A 147 -20.52 -22.01 -14.29
C ILE A 147 -21.08 -23.38 -14.67
N ILE A 148 -20.96 -24.36 -13.77
CA ILE A 148 -21.69 -25.64 -13.83
C ILE A 148 -22.31 -25.90 -12.46
N ASP A 149 -23.64 -25.90 -12.36
CA ASP A 149 -24.35 -26.18 -11.10
C ASP A 149 -23.85 -25.30 -9.94
N ALA A 150 -24.23 -24.01 -9.94
CA ALA A 150 -23.86 -23.08 -8.86
C ALA A 150 -24.89 -21.95 -8.74
N MET A 151 -24.85 -21.25 -7.60
CA MET A 151 -25.77 -20.14 -7.30
C MET A 151 -25.03 -18.79 -7.27
N ILE A 152 -25.59 -17.80 -7.96
CA ILE A 152 -25.22 -16.38 -7.88
C ILE A 152 -26.41 -15.64 -7.29
N TYR A 153 -26.23 -15.04 -6.11
CA TYR A 153 -27.33 -14.44 -5.35
C TYR A 153 -26.98 -13.03 -4.89
N ASN A 154 -27.81 -12.03 -5.17
CA ASN A 154 -27.55 -10.65 -4.71
C ASN A 154 -26.15 -10.14 -5.11
N CYS A 155 -25.83 -10.29 -6.40
CA CYS A 155 -24.54 -9.89 -6.97
C CYS A 155 -24.72 -8.80 -8.03
N HIS A 156 -23.87 -7.77 -7.99
CA HIS A 156 -24.01 -6.58 -8.83
C HIS A 156 -22.71 -6.23 -9.53
N VAL A 157 -22.75 -5.98 -10.83
CA VAL A 157 -21.55 -5.68 -11.64
C VAL A 157 -21.69 -4.37 -12.41
N THR A 158 -20.70 -3.49 -12.31
CA THR A 158 -20.54 -2.30 -13.17
C THR A 158 -19.13 -2.24 -13.76
N GLY A 159 -18.93 -1.47 -14.83
CA GLY A 159 -17.64 -1.35 -15.52
C GLY A 159 -17.68 -1.93 -16.94
N ASN A 160 -16.59 -2.53 -17.39
CA ASN A 160 -16.40 -3.04 -18.75
C ASN A 160 -16.12 -4.54 -18.75
N VAL A 161 -16.87 -5.31 -19.56
CA VAL A 161 -16.67 -6.75 -19.75
C VAL A 161 -16.54 -7.06 -21.25
N LYS A 162 -15.39 -7.61 -21.65
CA LYS A 162 -15.04 -7.84 -23.05
C LYS A 162 -14.64 -9.28 -23.36
N SER A 163 -15.32 -9.91 -24.31
CA SER A 163 -14.95 -11.21 -24.88
C SER A 163 -14.51 -11.07 -26.33
N GLY A 164 -13.34 -11.62 -26.68
CA GLY A 164 -12.82 -11.59 -28.04
C GLY A 164 -13.57 -12.46 -29.05
N SER A 165 -14.38 -13.45 -28.62
CA SER A 165 -14.93 -14.44 -29.56
C SER A 165 -16.34 -14.98 -29.28
N LEU A 166 -16.63 -15.61 -28.14
CA LEU A 166 -17.87 -16.37 -27.96
C LEU A 166 -18.87 -15.72 -27.00
N TYR A 167 -18.73 -15.90 -25.70
CA TYR A 167 -19.73 -15.50 -24.71
C TYR A 167 -19.21 -14.37 -23.82
N ALA A 168 -20.00 -13.29 -23.71
CA ALA A 168 -19.85 -12.32 -22.64
C ALA A 168 -21.17 -12.15 -21.88
N GLY A 169 -21.09 -12.10 -20.56
CA GLY A 169 -22.19 -11.68 -19.71
C GLY A 169 -21.73 -10.77 -18.59
N GLY A 170 -22.59 -9.85 -18.14
CA GLY A 170 -22.22 -8.92 -17.07
C GLY A 170 -21.81 -9.65 -15.78
N LEU A 171 -22.54 -10.70 -15.41
CA LEU A 171 -22.24 -11.56 -14.27
C LEU A 171 -21.46 -12.81 -14.70
N VAL A 172 -21.97 -13.52 -15.71
CA VAL A 172 -21.47 -14.84 -16.10
C VAL A 172 -21.28 -14.95 -17.61
N GLY A 173 -20.12 -15.42 -18.06
CA GLY A 173 -19.88 -15.68 -19.48
C GLY A 173 -20.82 -16.76 -20.05
N LYS A 174 -20.67 -18.00 -19.59
CA LYS A 174 -21.56 -19.11 -19.97
C LYS A 174 -21.86 -20.01 -18.77
N SER A 175 -23.01 -20.68 -18.76
CA SER A 175 -23.38 -21.59 -17.68
C SER A 175 -24.09 -22.87 -18.11
N VAL A 176 -24.07 -23.85 -17.22
CA VAL A 176 -24.89 -25.07 -17.21
C VAL A 176 -25.54 -25.20 -15.84
N ASP A 177 -26.86 -25.38 -15.78
CA ASP A 177 -27.63 -25.54 -14.53
C ASP A 177 -27.37 -24.43 -13.49
N LEU A 178 -27.39 -23.17 -13.94
CA LEU A 178 -27.14 -22.00 -13.10
C LEU A 178 -28.40 -21.54 -12.35
N ASP A 179 -28.23 -21.03 -11.14
CA ASP A 179 -29.27 -20.32 -10.40
C ASP A 179 -28.82 -18.86 -10.14
N VAL A 180 -29.31 -17.90 -10.93
CA VAL A 180 -29.11 -16.45 -10.67
C VAL A 180 -30.37 -15.88 -10.04
N ARG A 181 -30.23 -15.23 -8.89
CA ARG A 181 -31.31 -14.48 -8.23
C ARG A 181 -30.87 -13.11 -7.76
N ASP A 182 -31.80 -12.18 -7.73
CA ASP A 182 -31.69 -10.87 -7.10
C ASP A 182 -30.41 -10.13 -7.52
N SER A 183 -30.03 -10.25 -8.79
CA SER A 183 -28.72 -9.80 -9.27
C SER A 183 -28.86 -8.80 -10.40
N SER A 184 -27.88 -7.92 -10.55
CA SER A 184 -27.92 -6.90 -11.60
C SER A 184 -26.59 -6.64 -12.26
N SER A 185 -26.66 -6.10 -13.47
CA SER A 185 -25.49 -5.66 -14.22
C SER A 185 -25.77 -4.33 -14.91
N MET A 186 -24.84 -3.41 -14.76
CA MET A 186 -24.77 -2.15 -15.51
C MET A 186 -23.48 -2.08 -16.33
N ALA A 187 -22.80 -3.21 -16.51
CA ALA A 187 -21.54 -3.24 -17.24
C ALA A 187 -21.78 -2.94 -18.73
N ASP A 188 -20.87 -2.16 -19.33
CA ASP A 188 -20.75 -2.07 -20.78
C ASP A 188 -20.07 -3.34 -21.29
N ILE A 189 -20.75 -4.04 -22.19
CA ILE A 189 -20.37 -5.38 -22.63
C ILE A 189 -20.03 -5.34 -24.12
N GLU A 190 -18.81 -5.78 -24.45
CA GLU A 190 -18.36 -6.00 -25.83
C GLU A 190 -18.07 -7.49 -26.06
N CYS A 191 -18.67 -8.11 -27.08
CA CYS A 191 -18.35 -9.51 -27.41
C CYS A 191 -18.16 -9.76 -28.90
N GLY A 192 -17.29 -10.73 -29.23
CA GLY A 192 -17.14 -11.26 -30.59
C GLY A 192 -18.29 -12.18 -31.06
N GLY A 193 -19.16 -12.62 -30.16
CA GLY A 193 -20.18 -13.65 -30.41
C GLY A 193 -21.52 -13.37 -29.73
N ASN A 194 -21.94 -14.26 -28.83
CA ASN A 194 -23.17 -14.20 -28.07
C ASN A 194 -22.99 -13.30 -26.84
N CYS A 195 -23.91 -12.37 -26.64
CA CYS A 195 -23.86 -11.39 -25.56
C CYS A 195 -25.16 -11.42 -24.77
N GLY A 196 -25.04 -11.50 -23.44
CA GLY A 196 -26.17 -11.32 -22.52
C GLY A 196 -25.86 -10.25 -21.50
N GLY A 197 -26.82 -9.41 -21.10
CA GLY A 197 -26.55 -8.40 -20.07
C GLY A 197 -26.22 -9.01 -18.70
N ILE A 198 -26.84 -10.16 -18.36
CA ILE A 198 -26.59 -10.93 -17.13
C ILE A 198 -25.70 -12.13 -17.44
N VAL A 199 -26.13 -12.99 -18.38
CA VAL A 199 -25.42 -14.23 -18.73
C VAL A 199 -25.26 -14.36 -20.24
N GLY A 200 -24.04 -14.56 -20.75
CA GLY A 200 -23.82 -14.69 -22.20
C GLY A 200 -24.54 -15.89 -22.83
N GLY A 201 -24.55 -17.03 -22.15
CA GLY A 201 -25.35 -18.20 -22.53
C GLY A 201 -25.66 -19.15 -21.38
N VAL A 202 -26.86 -19.71 -21.38
CA VAL A 202 -27.37 -20.62 -20.33
C VAL A 202 -27.81 -21.94 -20.95
N THR A 203 -27.57 -23.05 -20.26
CA THR A 203 -28.06 -24.38 -20.62
C THR A 203 -28.60 -25.05 -19.36
N GLY A 204 -29.92 -25.05 -19.19
CA GLY A 204 -30.56 -25.45 -17.93
C GLY A 204 -30.35 -24.43 -16.81
N GLY A 205 -31.27 -24.40 -15.85
CA GLY A 205 -31.24 -23.46 -14.72
C GLY A 205 -32.21 -22.27 -14.87
N GLN A 206 -32.01 -21.24 -14.06
CA GLN A 206 -32.91 -20.09 -13.97
C GLN A 206 -32.21 -18.75 -13.70
N ILE A 207 -32.84 -17.68 -14.19
CA ILE A 207 -32.51 -16.29 -13.90
C ILE A 207 -33.78 -15.62 -13.39
N LEU A 208 -33.80 -15.26 -12.11
CA LEU A 208 -34.96 -14.70 -11.41
C LEU A 208 -34.61 -13.33 -10.85
N ASN A 209 -35.60 -12.43 -10.76
CA ASN A 209 -35.46 -11.12 -10.10
C ASN A 209 -34.18 -10.38 -10.51
N SER A 210 -33.90 -10.30 -11.81
CA SER A 210 -32.62 -9.81 -12.28
C SER A 210 -32.78 -8.74 -13.34
N TYR A 211 -31.87 -7.77 -13.36
CA TYR A 211 -31.96 -6.71 -14.36
C TYR A 211 -30.64 -6.23 -14.92
N TYR A 212 -30.69 -5.86 -16.19
CA TYR A 212 -29.58 -5.27 -16.92
C TYR A 212 -29.88 -3.82 -17.32
N SER A 213 -28.92 -2.92 -17.15
CA SER A 213 -29.06 -1.52 -17.55
C SER A 213 -27.83 -0.89 -18.22
N GLY A 214 -26.95 -1.70 -18.83
CA GLY A 214 -25.75 -1.24 -19.55
C GLY A 214 -25.91 -1.20 -21.08
N ASN A 215 -24.81 -1.04 -21.81
CA ASN A 215 -24.78 -1.10 -23.27
C ASN A 215 -24.15 -2.42 -23.77
N LEU A 216 -24.82 -3.09 -24.71
CA LEU A 216 -24.32 -4.31 -25.38
C LEU A 216 -23.86 -3.98 -26.80
N LEU A 217 -22.59 -4.24 -27.10
CA LEU A 217 -22.01 -4.10 -28.42
C LEU A 217 -21.43 -5.42 -28.90
N SER A 218 -21.83 -5.88 -30.09
CA SER A 218 -21.24 -7.07 -30.70
C SER A 218 -21.10 -6.95 -32.21
N SER A 219 -20.08 -7.63 -32.75
CA SER A 219 -19.98 -7.93 -34.18
C SER A 219 -20.61 -9.29 -34.54
N GLY A 220 -21.00 -10.08 -33.54
CA GLY A 220 -21.56 -11.41 -33.64
C GLY A 220 -23.09 -11.44 -33.77
N ASN A 221 -23.65 -12.61 -33.50
CA ASN A 221 -25.09 -12.89 -33.52
C ASN A 221 -25.52 -13.37 -32.12
N TYR A 222 -26.83 -13.33 -31.83
CA TYR A 222 -27.43 -13.80 -30.56
C TYR A 222 -27.14 -12.85 -29.39
N LEU A 223 -27.84 -11.73 -29.37
CA LEU A 223 -27.74 -10.72 -28.32
C LEU A 223 -29.07 -10.65 -27.55
N GLY A 224 -29.00 -10.66 -26.22
CA GLY A 224 -30.15 -10.49 -25.35
C GLY A 224 -29.84 -9.58 -24.18
N GLY A 225 -30.79 -8.72 -23.78
CA GLY A 225 -30.59 -7.86 -22.61
C GLY A 225 -30.41 -8.63 -21.31
N ILE A 226 -30.95 -9.84 -21.18
CA ILE A 226 -30.67 -10.75 -20.05
C ILE A 226 -29.72 -11.87 -20.48
N ALA A 227 -30.07 -12.59 -21.55
CA ALA A 227 -29.29 -13.74 -22.03
C ALA A 227 -29.12 -13.76 -23.55
N GLY A 228 -27.90 -13.94 -24.05
CA GLY A 228 -27.67 -14.07 -25.49
C GLY A 228 -28.23 -15.37 -26.06
N TRP A 229 -28.08 -16.46 -25.31
CA TRP A 229 -28.52 -17.80 -25.68
C TRP A 229 -29.09 -18.56 -24.48
N ILE A 230 -30.20 -19.26 -24.66
CA ILE A 230 -30.76 -20.18 -23.66
C ILE A 230 -31.06 -21.55 -24.26
N ASP A 231 -31.06 -22.60 -23.44
CA ASP A 231 -31.33 -23.97 -23.88
C ASP A 231 -31.70 -24.89 -22.70
N SER A 232 -32.24 -26.08 -22.98
CA SER A 232 -32.46 -27.16 -22.00
C SER A 232 -33.40 -26.80 -20.84
N GLY A 233 -34.48 -26.08 -21.13
CA GLY A 233 -35.54 -25.78 -20.16
C GLY A 233 -35.19 -24.65 -19.19
N THR A 234 -34.42 -23.66 -19.66
CA THR A 234 -34.06 -22.48 -18.87
C THR A 234 -35.31 -21.63 -18.57
N LEU A 235 -35.43 -21.16 -17.32
CA LEU A 235 -36.43 -20.19 -16.88
C LEU A 235 -35.82 -18.80 -16.73
N ILE A 236 -36.43 -17.78 -17.34
CA ILE A 236 -36.17 -16.37 -17.02
C ILE A 236 -37.48 -15.78 -16.50
N GLN A 237 -37.48 -15.27 -15.27
CA GLN A 237 -38.69 -14.79 -14.60
C GLN A 237 -38.44 -13.46 -13.87
N ASP A 238 -39.47 -12.62 -13.80
CA ASP A 238 -39.51 -11.39 -13.00
C ASP A 238 -38.27 -10.51 -13.23
N SER A 239 -37.88 -10.36 -14.50
CA SER A 239 -36.60 -9.79 -14.89
C SER A 239 -36.76 -8.77 -16.01
N TYR A 240 -35.84 -7.80 -16.10
CA TYR A 240 -35.93 -6.76 -17.12
C TYR A 240 -34.61 -6.25 -17.67
N ALA A 241 -34.66 -5.69 -18.88
CA ALA A 241 -33.49 -5.08 -19.50
C ALA A 241 -33.80 -3.69 -20.07
N ARG A 242 -32.87 -2.75 -19.86
CA ARG A 242 -32.89 -1.40 -20.44
C ARG A 242 -31.48 -0.96 -20.86
N GLY A 243 -31.40 0.13 -21.61
CA GLY A 243 -30.14 0.58 -22.23
C GLY A 243 -30.16 0.33 -23.74
N SER A 244 -29.03 -0.06 -24.32
CA SER A 244 -28.91 -0.25 -25.77
C SER A 244 -28.25 -1.57 -26.16
N ILE A 245 -28.71 -2.15 -27.27
CA ILE A 245 -28.09 -3.31 -27.94
C ILE A 245 -27.76 -2.92 -29.38
N THR A 246 -26.49 -3.05 -29.75
CA THR A 246 -26.04 -2.93 -31.15
C THR A 246 -25.35 -4.23 -31.57
N GLY A 247 -25.91 -4.90 -32.56
CA GLY A 247 -25.39 -6.17 -33.06
C GLY A 247 -25.75 -6.44 -34.52
N ASN A 248 -25.58 -7.70 -34.96
CA ASN A 248 -25.88 -8.10 -36.33
C ASN A 248 -27.26 -8.77 -36.46
N ASN A 249 -27.41 -10.02 -36.00
CA ASN A 249 -28.66 -10.79 -36.15
C ASN A 249 -29.08 -11.50 -34.86
N ASN A 250 -30.37 -11.84 -34.77
CA ASN A 250 -30.98 -12.52 -33.61
C ASN A 250 -30.80 -11.71 -32.33
N ILE A 251 -31.46 -10.56 -32.28
CA ILE A 251 -31.35 -9.63 -31.15
C ILE A 251 -32.72 -9.56 -30.48
N GLY A 252 -32.78 -9.96 -29.21
CA GLY A 252 -33.97 -9.81 -28.38
C GLY A 252 -33.72 -8.82 -27.25
N GLY A 253 -34.77 -8.15 -26.81
CA GLY A 253 -34.69 -7.31 -25.61
C GLY A 253 -34.34 -8.10 -24.36
N ILE A 254 -34.80 -9.36 -24.24
CA ILE A 254 -34.48 -10.27 -23.12
C ILE A 254 -33.55 -11.39 -23.60
N VAL A 255 -33.94 -12.11 -24.67
CA VAL A 255 -33.24 -13.31 -25.16
C VAL A 255 -32.88 -13.20 -26.63
N GLY A 256 -31.62 -13.46 -26.98
CA GLY A 256 -31.21 -13.49 -28.39
C GLY A 256 -31.78 -14.67 -29.18
N ASN A 257 -31.49 -15.90 -28.72
CA ASN A 257 -31.85 -17.14 -29.42
C ASN A 257 -31.90 -18.36 -28.47
N HIS A 258 -32.47 -19.45 -28.94
CA HIS A 258 -32.46 -20.77 -28.30
C HIS A 258 -32.58 -21.91 -29.33
N ASN A 259 -32.30 -23.14 -28.93
CA ASN A 259 -32.45 -24.34 -29.79
C ASN A 259 -33.93 -24.75 -29.97
N GLU A 260 -34.27 -25.32 -31.13
CA GLU A 260 -35.60 -25.90 -31.39
C GLU A 260 -35.96 -26.97 -30.34
N GLY A 261 -37.21 -26.95 -29.87
CA GLY A 261 -37.73 -27.97 -28.94
C GLY A 261 -37.17 -27.91 -27.52
N SER A 262 -36.48 -26.83 -27.15
CA SER A 262 -36.13 -26.56 -25.76
C SER A 262 -37.31 -25.88 -25.07
N ASP A 263 -37.88 -26.54 -24.04
CA ASP A 263 -39.04 -26.07 -23.24
C ASP A 263 -38.67 -24.87 -22.34
N ASN A 264 -37.94 -23.88 -22.88
CA ASN A 264 -37.53 -22.69 -22.14
C ASN A 264 -38.73 -21.79 -21.86
N ILE A 265 -38.68 -21.06 -20.74
CA ILE A 265 -39.77 -20.21 -20.28
C ILE A 265 -39.23 -18.79 -20.04
N ILE A 266 -39.90 -17.80 -20.61
CA ILE A 266 -39.66 -16.37 -20.40
C ILE A 266 -40.96 -15.79 -19.87
N GLU A 267 -41.00 -15.49 -18.58
CA GLU A 267 -42.24 -15.14 -17.88
C GLU A 267 -42.09 -13.83 -17.09
N ASN A 268 -43.14 -13.01 -17.06
CA ASN A 268 -43.19 -11.77 -16.29
C ASN A 268 -42.02 -10.80 -16.56
N CYS A 269 -41.47 -10.80 -17.77
CA CYS A 269 -40.29 -10.00 -18.11
C CYS A 269 -40.65 -8.74 -18.88
N PHE A 270 -39.82 -7.71 -18.80
CA PHE A 270 -39.95 -6.58 -19.73
C PHE A 270 -38.64 -6.03 -20.29
N SER A 271 -38.71 -5.47 -21.50
CA SER A 271 -37.57 -4.84 -22.14
C SER A 271 -37.90 -3.43 -22.60
N SER A 272 -37.06 -2.47 -22.23
CA SER A 272 -37.05 -1.13 -22.80
C SER A 272 -35.76 -0.83 -23.58
N MET A 273 -35.02 -1.88 -23.97
CA MET A 273 -33.79 -1.77 -24.75
C MET A 273 -34.01 -1.03 -26.07
N LEU A 274 -33.08 -0.15 -26.44
CA LEU A 274 -32.93 0.35 -27.81
C LEU A 274 -32.14 -0.65 -28.64
N ILE A 275 -32.77 -1.26 -29.65
CA ILE A 275 -32.20 -2.38 -30.41
C ILE A 275 -31.85 -1.93 -31.83
N THR A 276 -30.56 -2.02 -32.17
CA THR A 276 -30.02 -1.77 -33.51
C THR A 276 -29.38 -3.04 -34.07
N GLY A 277 -29.82 -3.47 -35.26
CA GLY A 277 -29.24 -4.61 -35.97
C GLY A 277 -29.79 -4.77 -37.39
N ASN A 278 -29.45 -5.89 -38.03
CA ASN A 278 -29.74 -6.15 -39.44
C ASN A 278 -30.97 -7.05 -39.67
N SER A 279 -31.10 -8.16 -38.92
CA SER A 279 -32.24 -9.08 -39.09
C SER A 279 -32.60 -9.84 -37.81
N LYS A 280 -33.84 -10.34 -37.75
CA LYS A 280 -34.39 -11.11 -36.61
C LYS A 280 -34.27 -10.36 -35.30
N LEU A 281 -34.90 -9.18 -35.27
CA LEU A 281 -34.91 -8.28 -34.13
C LEU A 281 -36.28 -8.40 -33.45
N GLY A 282 -36.30 -8.73 -32.16
CA GLY A 282 -37.53 -8.83 -31.37
C GLY A 282 -37.46 -7.99 -30.11
N GLY A 283 -38.61 -7.44 -29.70
CA GLY A 283 -38.74 -6.68 -28.46
C GLY A 283 -38.43 -7.52 -27.22
N ILE A 284 -38.71 -8.83 -27.25
CA ILE A 284 -38.38 -9.78 -26.18
C ILE A 284 -37.37 -10.82 -26.68
N VAL A 285 -37.69 -11.52 -27.78
CA VAL A 285 -36.88 -12.63 -28.29
C VAL A 285 -36.46 -12.41 -29.74
N GLY A 286 -35.17 -12.57 -30.06
CA GLY A 286 -34.68 -12.43 -31.44
C GLY A 286 -35.21 -13.55 -32.35
N PHE A 287 -35.03 -14.80 -31.95
CA PHE A 287 -35.53 -15.99 -32.65
C PHE A 287 -36.20 -16.95 -31.66
N ASN A 288 -37.44 -17.35 -31.95
CA ASN A 288 -38.21 -18.28 -31.12
C ASN A 288 -38.70 -19.48 -31.95
N ASP A 289 -38.30 -20.68 -31.54
CA ASP A 289 -38.71 -21.96 -32.15
C ASP A 289 -39.11 -22.99 -31.08
N GLY A 290 -39.86 -22.52 -30.08
CA GLY A 290 -40.44 -23.38 -29.04
C GLY A 290 -40.39 -22.85 -27.61
N ALA A 291 -39.73 -21.71 -27.34
CA ALA A 291 -39.79 -21.10 -26.02
C ALA A 291 -41.18 -20.55 -25.71
N ILE A 292 -41.61 -20.78 -24.48
CA ILE A 292 -42.88 -20.28 -23.94
C ILE A 292 -42.63 -18.87 -23.41
N ILE A 293 -43.26 -17.89 -24.05
CA ILE A 293 -43.25 -16.50 -23.59
C ILE A 293 -44.60 -16.25 -22.92
N THR A 294 -44.62 -15.77 -21.68
CA THR A 294 -45.84 -15.41 -20.94
C THR A 294 -45.67 -14.09 -20.22
N ASN A 295 -46.77 -13.34 -20.09
CA ASN A 295 -46.84 -12.06 -19.36
C ASN A 295 -45.62 -11.14 -19.61
N SER A 296 -45.15 -11.01 -20.85
CA SER A 296 -43.91 -10.29 -21.16
C SER A 296 -44.15 -9.06 -22.02
N TYR A 297 -43.44 -7.96 -21.77
CA TYR A 297 -43.76 -6.64 -22.30
C TYR A 297 -42.53 -5.93 -22.88
N TRP A 298 -42.67 -5.19 -23.98
CA TRP A 298 -41.55 -4.39 -24.49
C TRP A 298 -41.97 -2.97 -24.84
N ASN A 299 -41.04 -2.03 -24.68
CA ASN A 299 -41.21 -0.66 -25.12
C ASN A 299 -41.03 -0.57 -26.65
N ASN A 300 -42.15 -0.43 -27.34
CA ASN A 300 -42.20 -0.30 -28.79
C ASN A 300 -42.10 1.18 -29.16
N VAL A 301 -40.86 1.70 -29.14
CA VAL A 301 -40.53 3.06 -29.56
C VAL A 301 -40.19 3.12 -31.05
N THR A 302 -40.28 4.32 -31.64
CA THR A 302 -39.89 4.51 -33.04
C THR A 302 -38.41 4.19 -33.24
N GLY A 303 -38.08 3.28 -34.17
CA GLY A 303 -36.72 2.81 -34.42
C GLY A 303 -36.38 1.47 -33.78
N ASN A 304 -37.21 0.99 -32.84
CA ASN A 304 -37.11 -0.36 -32.29
C ASN A 304 -37.87 -1.41 -33.13
N PRO A 305 -37.66 -2.71 -32.84
CA PRO A 305 -38.40 -3.79 -33.48
C PRO A 305 -39.91 -3.70 -33.23
N GLY A 306 -40.69 -3.78 -34.31
CA GLY A 306 -42.16 -3.75 -34.24
C GLY A 306 -42.82 -5.06 -33.80
N TYR A 307 -42.03 -6.10 -33.55
CA TYR A 307 -42.50 -7.42 -33.15
C TYR A 307 -41.86 -7.85 -31.82
N CYS A 308 -42.59 -8.59 -31.00
CA CYS A 308 -42.07 -9.22 -29.79
C CYS A 308 -40.99 -10.25 -30.10
N VAL A 309 -41.29 -11.11 -31.08
CA VAL A 309 -40.40 -12.14 -31.60
C VAL A 309 -39.93 -11.71 -32.98
N GLY A 310 -38.60 -11.72 -33.19
CA GLY A 310 -38.01 -11.29 -34.46
C GLY A 310 -38.15 -12.31 -35.59
N ASP A 311 -38.14 -13.60 -35.29
CA ASP A 311 -38.34 -14.71 -36.23
C ASP A 311 -38.85 -15.98 -35.53
N PRO A 312 -40.02 -16.55 -35.93
CA PRO A 312 -40.96 -15.94 -36.85
C PRO A 312 -41.51 -14.63 -36.28
N GLN A 313 -41.72 -13.63 -37.12
CA GLN A 313 -42.24 -12.34 -36.69
C GLN A 313 -43.62 -12.52 -36.04
N SER A 314 -43.71 -12.26 -34.73
CA SER A 314 -44.93 -12.50 -33.95
C SER A 314 -45.04 -11.55 -32.77
N ASN A 315 -46.28 -11.24 -32.39
CA ASN A 315 -46.67 -10.55 -31.17
C ASN A 315 -47.54 -11.44 -30.28
N GLU A 316 -47.54 -12.74 -30.51
CA GLU A 316 -48.28 -13.69 -29.70
C GLU A 316 -47.58 -13.89 -28.34
N ASN A 317 -48.39 -13.91 -27.27
CA ASN A 317 -47.99 -14.18 -25.87
C ASN A 317 -47.08 -13.12 -25.20
N CYS A 318 -46.97 -11.93 -25.78
CA CYS A 318 -46.31 -10.77 -25.22
C CYS A 318 -46.97 -9.48 -25.71
N THR A 319 -46.78 -8.39 -24.97
CA THR A 319 -47.54 -7.15 -25.15
C THR A 319 -46.64 -5.95 -25.43
N ALA A 320 -46.94 -5.21 -26.50
CA ALA A 320 -46.26 -3.97 -26.83
C ALA A 320 -46.77 -2.81 -25.96
N VAL A 321 -45.86 -2.08 -25.31
CA VAL A 321 -46.13 -0.78 -24.71
C VAL A 321 -45.68 0.28 -25.72
N GLN A 322 -46.64 1.03 -26.27
CA GLN A 322 -46.39 1.94 -27.39
C GLN A 322 -45.80 3.26 -26.91
N ASP A 323 -44.53 3.50 -27.22
CA ASP A 323 -43.81 4.76 -26.98
C ASP A 323 -44.04 5.35 -25.56
N ASN A 324 -44.05 4.49 -24.55
CA ASN A 324 -44.38 4.88 -23.18
C ASN A 324 -43.49 4.16 -22.18
N GLU A 325 -42.30 4.72 -21.98
CA GLU A 325 -41.34 4.22 -21.02
C GLU A 325 -41.89 4.25 -19.58
N SER A 326 -42.67 5.28 -19.23
CA SER A 326 -43.21 5.45 -17.86
C SER A 326 -44.16 4.35 -17.41
N TRP A 327 -44.67 3.53 -18.34
CA TRP A 327 -45.39 2.30 -18.01
C TRP A 327 -44.56 1.40 -17.10
N PHE A 328 -43.24 1.33 -17.33
CA PHE A 328 -42.32 0.43 -16.65
C PHE A 328 -41.81 0.96 -15.30
N PHE A 329 -42.34 2.08 -14.80
CA PHE A 329 -41.96 2.67 -13.51
C PHE A 329 -42.92 2.31 -12.37
N SER A 330 -44.10 1.77 -12.72
CA SER A 330 -45.17 1.52 -11.76
C SER A 330 -45.34 0.04 -11.48
N ALA A 331 -45.17 -0.37 -10.21
CA ALA A 331 -45.44 -1.73 -9.74
C ALA A 331 -46.88 -2.20 -9.99
N SER A 332 -47.83 -1.29 -10.22
CA SER A 332 -49.22 -1.66 -10.54
C SER A 332 -49.44 -2.07 -12.00
N ASN A 333 -48.45 -1.86 -12.87
CA ASN A 333 -48.54 -2.21 -14.28
C ASN A 333 -47.94 -3.60 -14.53
N GLU A 334 -48.54 -4.37 -15.44
CA GLU A 334 -47.93 -5.62 -15.91
C GLU A 334 -46.62 -5.34 -16.67
N PRO A 335 -45.60 -6.20 -16.51
CA PRO A 335 -45.63 -7.47 -15.77
C PRO A 335 -45.36 -7.33 -14.26
N MET A 336 -44.95 -6.14 -13.80
CA MET A 336 -44.53 -5.89 -12.42
C MET A 336 -45.66 -6.07 -11.39
N ALA A 337 -46.91 -6.01 -11.81
CA ALA A 337 -48.06 -6.30 -10.94
C ALA A 337 -48.04 -7.73 -10.36
N SER A 338 -47.25 -8.64 -10.96
CA SER A 338 -47.02 -9.99 -10.47
C SER A 338 -45.74 -10.16 -9.64
N TRP A 339 -44.89 -9.14 -9.56
CA TRP A 339 -43.61 -9.19 -8.86
C TRP A 339 -43.77 -8.96 -7.36
N ASP A 340 -42.79 -9.42 -6.58
CA ASP A 340 -42.73 -9.22 -5.14
C ASP A 340 -42.09 -7.86 -4.80
N PHE A 341 -42.94 -6.85 -4.54
CA PHE A 341 -42.52 -5.53 -4.03
C PHE A 341 -42.54 -5.43 -2.49
N ASP A 342 -42.85 -6.53 -1.80
CA ASP A 342 -42.82 -6.58 -0.33
C ASP A 342 -41.43 -6.95 0.18
N SER A 343 -40.68 -7.80 -0.54
CA SER A 343 -39.31 -8.18 -0.18
C SER A 343 -38.25 -7.99 -1.26
N GLU A 344 -38.56 -8.20 -2.55
CA GLU A 344 -37.53 -8.30 -3.60
C GLU A 344 -37.30 -6.99 -4.37
N TRP A 345 -38.37 -6.29 -4.72
CA TRP A 345 -38.31 -5.08 -5.55
C TRP A 345 -38.77 -3.82 -4.79
N VAL A 346 -38.22 -2.67 -5.18
CA VAL A 346 -38.58 -1.36 -4.65
C VAL A 346 -38.95 -0.43 -5.80
N THR A 347 -40.12 0.21 -5.71
CA THR A 347 -40.56 1.23 -6.67
C THR A 347 -39.77 2.53 -6.56
N ARG A 348 -39.59 3.23 -7.68
CA ARG A 348 -38.95 4.54 -7.72
C ARG A 348 -39.85 5.55 -8.42
N ASP A 349 -39.98 6.74 -7.84
CA ASP A 349 -40.79 7.80 -8.42
C ASP A 349 -40.20 8.24 -9.78
N GLY A 350 -40.89 7.89 -10.86
CA GLY A 350 -40.51 8.26 -12.21
C GLY A 350 -39.34 7.47 -12.82
N ASP A 351 -39.00 6.30 -12.26
CA ASP A 351 -37.93 5.43 -12.78
C ASP A 351 -38.28 3.94 -12.61
N TYR A 352 -37.49 3.06 -13.24
CA TYR A 352 -37.64 1.61 -13.15
C TYR A 352 -37.49 1.10 -11.71
N PRO A 353 -38.16 -0.02 -11.36
CA PRO A 353 -37.96 -0.67 -10.06
C PRO A 353 -36.52 -1.16 -9.91
N VAL A 354 -36.01 -1.17 -8.68
CA VAL A 354 -34.68 -1.70 -8.33
C VAL A 354 -34.80 -2.79 -7.29
N LEU A 355 -33.75 -3.60 -7.15
CA LEU A 355 -33.74 -4.65 -6.13
C LEU A 355 -33.67 -4.05 -4.73
N SER A 356 -34.36 -4.68 -3.79
CA SER A 356 -34.37 -4.33 -2.38
C SER A 356 -32.93 -4.31 -1.83
N GLY A 357 -32.57 -3.24 -1.14
CA GLY A 357 -31.20 -3.00 -0.68
C GLY A 357 -30.33 -2.14 -1.61
N GLN A 358 -30.74 -1.91 -2.86
CA GLN A 358 -30.07 -0.97 -3.76
C GLN A 358 -30.72 0.43 -3.67
N ASN A 359 -30.11 1.35 -2.91
CA ASN A 359 -30.63 2.71 -2.81
C ASN A 359 -29.98 3.56 -3.91
N THR A 360 -30.78 4.13 -4.81
CA THR A 360 -30.28 4.93 -5.94
C THR A 360 -30.79 6.37 -5.89
N LEU A 361 -29.96 7.33 -6.31
CA LEU A 361 -30.24 8.77 -6.26
C LEU A 361 -30.30 9.38 -7.66
N ASP A 362 -31.38 10.11 -7.95
CA ASP A 362 -31.54 10.93 -9.17
C ASP A 362 -31.78 12.41 -8.88
N ASN A 363 -32.06 12.77 -7.62
CA ASN A 363 -32.40 14.13 -7.22
C ASN A 363 -31.80 14.45 -5.84
N CYS A 364 -31.69 15.75 -5.55
CA CYS A 364 -31.33 16.26 -4.23
C CYS A 364 -32.34 15.80 -3.16
N THR A 365 -31.85 15.26 -2.04
CA THR A 365 -32.70 14.69 -0.99
C THR A 365 -31.97 14.59 0.36
N GLU A 366 -32.71 14.24 1.42
CA GLU A 366 -32.15 13.89 2.73
C GLU A 366 -31.85 12.38 2.82
N LEU A 367 -30.67 12.03 3.32
CA LEU A 367 -30.16 10.68 3.48
C LEU A 367 -30.04 10.37 4.98
N TRP A 368 -31.05 9.66 5.51
CA TRP A 368 -31.26 9.49 6.95
C TRP A 368 -31.28 8.03 7.41
N ILE A 369 -31.05 7.08 6.50
CA ILE A 369 -30.99 5.66 6.82
C ILE A 369 -29.52 5.29 7.09
N PRO A 370 -29.15 4.82 8.30
CA PRO A 370 -27.78 4.41 8.59
C PRO A 370 -27.39 3.14 7.83
N ASP A 371 -26.09 2.87 7.75
CA ASP A 371 -25.53 1.63 7.15
C ASP A 371 -26.00 1.39 5.70
N THR A 372 -26.21 2.47 4.95
CA THR A 372 -26.84 2.44 3.64
C THR A 372 -25.93 3.02 2.56
N THR A 373 -25.86 2.33 1.42
CA THR A 373 -25.19 2.82 0.21
C THR A 373 -26.21 3.39 -0.77
N TYR A 374 -26.02 4.66 -1.11
CA TYR A 374 -26.78 5.40 -2.10
C TYR A 374 -25.94 5.60 -3.36
N VAL A 375 -26.44 5.19 -4.52
CA VAL A 375 -25.72 5.22 -5.80
C VAL A 375 -26.39 6.22 -6.74
N LEU A 376 -25.67 7.22 -7.24
CA LEU A 376 -26.21 8.10 -8.28
C LEU A 376 -26.44 7.30 -9.56
N HIS A 377 -27.56 7.57 -10.20
CA HIS A 377 -27.92 6.98 -11.48
C HIS A 377 -27.81 7.97 -12.64
N ASN A 378 -27.89 9.28 -12.35
CA ASN A 378 -27.74 10.33 -13.33
C ASN A 378 -27.03 11.55 -12.74
N ASN A 379 -26.60 12.46 -13.61
CA ASN A 379 -26.11 13.77 -13.19
C ASN A 379 -27.22 14.59 -12.55
N ILE A 380 -26.97 15.14 -11.36
CA ILE A 380 -27.89 16.06 -10.68
C ILE A 380 -27.45 17.50 -10.99
N THR A 381 -28.18 18.19 -11.86
CA THR A 381 -27.85 19.57 -12.30
C THR A 381 -28.93 20.59 -11.99
N SER A 382 -30.10 20.14 -11.54
CA SER A 382 -31.19 20.99 -11.09
C SER A 382 -31.25 20.94 -9.57
N ILE A 383 -30.74 22.00 -8.92
CA ILE A 383 -30.61 22.05 -7.46
C ILE A 383 -31.70 22.97 -6.88
N PRO A 384 -32.80 22.42 -6.33
CA PRO A 384 -33.93 23.23 -5.86
C PRO A 384 -33.70 23.90 -4.49
N ALA A 385 -32.64 23.51 -3.76
CA ALA A 385 -32.36 23.92 -2.39
C ALA A 385 -30.92 24.45 -2.22
N SER A 386 -30.60 24.99 -1.04
CA SER A 386 -29.24 25.41 -0.70
C SER A 386 -28.28 24.23 -0.57
N VAL A 387 -28.78 23.10 -0.05
CA VAL A 387 -28.04 21.83 0.06
C VAL A 387 -28.64 20.83 -0.92
N CYS A 388 -27.82 20.12 -1.71
CA CYS A 388 -28.34 19.05 -2.57
C CYS A 388 -28.57 17.75 -1.80
N LEU A 389 -27.51 17.10 -1.29
CA LEU A 389 -27.64 15.90 -0.47
C LEU A 389 -27.37 16.23 0.99
N ASN A 390 -28.38 16.04 1.85
CA ASN A 390 -28.26 16.28 3.29
C ASN A 390 -28.16 14.95 4.04
N VAL A 391 -26.99 14.63 4.59
CA VAL A 391 -26.73 13.35 5.26
C VAL A 391 -26.87 13.51 6.76
N THR A 392 -27.82 12.78 7.34
CA THR A 392 -28.20 12.86 8.76
C THR A 392 -28.04 11.55 9.52
N ALA A 393 -27.53 10.50 8.87
CA ALA A 393 -27.24 9.21 9.48
C ALA A 393 -25.76 8.80 9.40
N ASP A 394 -25.35 7.98 10.37
CA ASP A 394 -24.00 7.41 10.42
C ASP A 394 -23.85 6.28 9.39
N ASN A 395 -22.61 6.08 8.93
CA ASN A 395 -22.21 4.99 8.03
C ASN A 395 -22.98 4.97 6.69
N VAL A 396 -23.28 6.15 6.15
CA VAL A 396 -23.89 6.32 4.83
C VAL A 396 -22.80 6.42 3.76
N THR A 397 -22.90 5.61 2.71
CA THR A 397 -22.06 5.75 1.50
C THR A 397 -22.85 6.45 0.41
N ILE A 398 -22.28 7.50 -0.17
CA ILE A 398 -22.76 8.18 -1.37
C ILE A 398 -21.79 7.88 -2.50
N ASP A 399 -22.14 6.93 -3.35
CA ASP A 399 -21.42 6.62 -4.58
C ASP A 399 -22.00 7.48 -5.71
N LEU A 400 -21.21 8.42 -6.22
CA LEU A 400 -21.62 9.27 -7.33
C LEU A 400 -21.63 8.49 -8.66
N ASN A 401 -21.11 7.26 -8.70
CA ASN A 401 -21.14 6.34 -9.82
C ASN A 401 -20.64 6.93 -11.16
N GLY A 402 -19.60 7.77 -11.10
CA GLY A 402 -19.06 8.51 -12.24
C GLY A 402 -19.91 9.71 -12.68
N HIS A 403 -21.07 9.92 -12.06
CA HIS A 403 -21.94 11.05 -12.35
C HIS A 403 -21.51 12.33 -11.63
N THR A 404 -22.13 13.43 -12.04
CA THR A 404 -21.85 14.79 -11.57
C THR A 404 -23.01 15.35 -10.75
N ILE A 405 -22.72 15.91 -9.59
CA ILE A 405 -23.62 16.84 -8.88
C ILE A 405 -23.12 18.25 -9.17
N ALA A 406 -23.93 19.11 -9.81
CA ALA A 406 -23.49 20.43 -10.24
C ALA A 406 -24.56 21.54 -10.16
N ASN A 407 -24.08 22.78 -10.30
CA ASN A 407 -24.88 24.01 -10.47
C ASN A 407 -25.77 24.34 -9.26
N GLY A 408 -25.25 24.15 -8.05
CA GLY A 408 -25.93 24.60 -6.83
C GLY A 408 -25.55 26.02 -6.41
N THR A 409 -25.98 26.39 -5.19
CA THR A 409 -25.74 27.74 -4.65
C THR A 409 -24.95 27.77 -3.35
N ASP A 410 -25.02 26.71 -2.53
CA ASP A 410 -24.35 26.66 -1.23
C ASP A 410 -23.59 25.34 -1.01
N VAL A 411 -24.26 24.20 -0.77
CA VAL A 411 -23.58 22.93 -0.49
C VAL A 411 -24.02 21.80 -1.43
N GLY A 412 -23.07 21.07 -2.02
CA GLY A 412 -23.36 19.85 -2.78
C GLY A 412 -23.81 18.74 -1.85
N ILE A 413 -22.91 18.28 -0.98
CA ILE A 413 -23.17 17.23 0.01
C ILE A 413 -22.85 17.77 1.40
N TYR A 414 -23.86 17.83 2.27
CA TYR A 414 -23.71 18.23 3.66
C TYR A 414 -23.66 17.00 4.56
N LEU A 415 -22.56 16.87 5.32
CA LEU A 415 -22.36 15.83 6.32
C LEU A 415 -22.39 16.48 7.70
N GLY A 416 -23.55 16.51 8.35
CA GLY A 416 -23.75 17.23 9.61
C GLY A 416 -23.81 16.29 10.82
N TYR A 417 -22.79 16.33 11.68
CA TYR A 417 -22.70 15.54 12.92
C TYR A 417 -22.70 14.01 12.73
N VAL A 418 -22.31 13.52 11.56
CA VAL A 418 -22.32 12.08 11.23
C VAL A 418 -20.95 11.44 11.37
N LYS A 419 -20.90 10.12 11.49
CA LYS A 419 -19.68 9.32 11.55
C LYS A 419 -19.62 8.35 10.38
N ARG A 420 -18.42 8.11 9.85
CA ARG A 420 -18.19 7.07 8.81
C ARG A 420 -18.97 7.30 7.51
N ALA A 421 -19.33 8.55 7.21
CA ALA A 421 -19.91 8.84 5.91
C ALA A 421 -18.85 8.68 4.81
N LYS A 422 -19.21 8.13 3.66
CA LYS A 422 -18.32 8.00 2.50
C LYS A 422 -18.91 8.77 1.32
N VAL A 423 -18.09 9.54 0.59
CA VAL A 423 -18.46 10.17 -0.68
C VAL A 423 -17.45 9.71 -1.72
N ILE A 424 -17.89 8.99 -2.75
CA ILE A 424 -16.98 8.32 -3.67
C ILE A 424 -17.35 8.49 -5.14
N ASN A 425 -16.37 8.36 -6.03
CA ASN A 425 -16.53 8.03 -7.46
C ASN A 425 -17.41 9.01 -8.27
N GLY A 426 -16.93 10.23 -8.51
CA GLY A 426 -17.62 11.15 -9.43
C GLY A 426 -17.16 12.59 -9.35
N THR A 427 -18.00 13.53 -9.80
CA THR A 427 -17.67 14.96 -9.86
C THR A 427 -18.65 15.80 -9.06
N ILE A 428 -18.14 16.77 -8.29
CA ILE A 428 -18.96 17.78 -7.60
C ILE A 428 -18.50 19.18 -8.01
N SER A 429 -19.41 19.99 -8.55
CA SER A 429 -19.05 21.24 -9.20
C SER A 429 -20.01 22.41 -8.99
N GLY A 430 -19.48 23.64 -8.95
CA GLY A 430 -20.31 24.85 -8.95
C GLY A 430 -21.10 25.08 -7.66
N PHE A 431 -20.60 24.65 -6.50
CA PHE A 431 -21.18 24.94 -5.19
C PHE A 431 -20.34 25.95 -4.41
N GLY A 432 -20.85 26.51 -3.32
CA GLY A 432 -20.00 27.14 -2.29
C GLY A 432 -19.03 26.11 -1.72
N TYR A 433 -19.59 25.03 -1.17
CA TYR A 433 -18.87 23.85 -0.72
C TYR A 433 -19.30 22.62 -1.52
N GLY A 434 -18.37 21.91 -2.16
CA GLY A 434 -18.69 20.63 -2.80
C GLY A 434 -19.18 19.61 -1.77
N VAL A 435 -18.33 19.32 -0.78
CA VAL A 435 -18.67 18.55 0.43
C VAL A 435 -18.40 19.42 1.66
N TYR A 436 -19.40 19.56 2.53
CA TYR A 436 -19.23 20.21 3.84
C TYR A 436 -19.39 19.20 4.98
N ALA A 437 -18.27 18.77 5.54
CA ALA A 437 -18.19 17.93 6.72
C ALA A 437 -18.15 18.78 8.00
N TYR A 438 -19.32 18.97 8.62
CA TYR A 438 -19.47 19.76 9.84
C TYR A 438 -19.56 18.86 11.08
N LYS A 439 -18.49 18.87 11.90
CA LYS A 439 -18.35 18.03 13.10
C LYS A 439 -18.58 16.54 12.82
N SER A 440 -18.15 16.11 11.64
CA SER A 440 -18.31 14.74 11.15
C SER A 440 -16.98 14.04 11.20
N ASN A 441 -16.94 12.81 11.70
CA ASN A 441 -15.69 12.12 12.02
C ASN A 441 -15.57 10.83 11.22
N ARG A 442 -14.34 10.48 10.84
CA ARG A 442 -14.06 9.28 10.03
C ARG A 442 -14.77 9.31 8.67
N THR A 443 -14.97 10.50 8.10
CA THR A 443 -15.49 10.64 6.74
C THR A 443 -14.44 10.16 5.75
N VAL A 444 -14.87 9.43 4.72
CA VAL A 444 -14.02 9.04 3.59
C VAL A 444 -14.46 9.82 2.35
N ILE A 445 -13.53 10.44 1.65
CA ILE A 445 -13.75 11.03 0.33
C ILE A 445 -12.74 10.40 -0.62
N ASP A 446 -13.20 9.59 -1.56
CA ASP A 446 -12.32 8.79 -2.43
C ASP A 446 -12.74 8.88 -3.91
N ASP A 447 -11.79 9.13 -4.80
CA ASP A 447 -12.03 9.18 -6.26
C ASP A 447 -13.09 10.24 -6.64
N VAL A 448 -12.94 11.44 -6.10
CA VAL A 448 -13.84 12.57 -6.35
C VAL A 448 -13.11 13.73 -7.00
N THR A 449 -13.68 14.23 -8.10
CA THR A 449 -13.25 15.48 -8.73
C THR A 449 -14.07 16.66 -8.20
N PHE A 450 -13.40 17.66 -7.64
CA PHE A 450 -13.99 18.94 -7.26
C PHE A 450 -13.59 20.03 -8.24
N THR A 451 -14.57 20.64 -8.92
CA THR A 451 -14.28 21.70 -9.90
C THR A 451 -15.22 22.89 -9.79
N ASP A 452 -14.71 24.11 -9.99
CA ASP A 452 -15.52 25.34 -10.03
C ASP A 452 -16.30 25.65 -8.74
N ASN A 453 -15.83 25.18 -7.57
CA ASN A 453 -16.47 25.52 -6.29
C ASN A 453 -16.01 26.88 -5.77
N LEU A 454 -16.98 27.72 -5.39
CA LEU A 454 -16.80 29.14 -5.05
C LEU A 454 -16.05 29.37 -3.74
N ASP A 455 -16.04 28.40 -2.83
CA ASP A 455 -15.27 28.46 -1.58
C ASP A 455 -14.36 27.25 -1.41
N ALA A 456 -14.91 26.04 -1.26
CA ALA A 456 -14.08 24.84 -1.12
C ALA A 456 -14.66 23.61 -1.84
N GLY A 457 -13.80 22.78 -2.46
CA GLY A 457 -14.19 21.43 -2.88
C GLY A 457 -14.65 20.60 -1.68
N VAL A 458 -13.80 20.52 -0.65
CA VAL A 458 -14.12 19.92 0.65
C VAL A 458 -13.88 20.94 1.77
N TYR A 459 -14.89 21.17 2.60
CA TYR A 459 -14.75 21.88 3.86
C TYR A 459 -14.98 20.94 5.05
N ALA A 460 -13.95 20.69 5.84
CA ALA A 460 -13.99 19.91 7.06
C ALA A 460 -13.85 20.84 8.29
N TYR A 461 -14.96 21.09 8.99
CA TYR A 461 -14.99 21.93 10.19
C TYR A 461 -15.18 21.09 11.46
N LYS A 462 -14.19 21.10 12.35
CA LYS A 462 -14.17 20.32 13.61
C LYS A 462 -14.41 18.83 13.39
N SER A 463 -13.83 18.34 12.30
CA SER A 463 -14.06 17.01 11.75
C SER A 463 -12.75 16.21 11.85
N GLU A 464 -12.78 15.09 12.56
CA GLU A 464 -11.59 14.35 12.98
C GLU A 464 -11.42 13.04 12.21
N ARG A 465 -10.16 12.66 11.97
CA ARG A 465 -9.80 11.34 11.42
C ARG A 465 -10.45 11.03 10.07
N ASN A 466 -10.62 12.05 9.23
CA ASN A 466 -11.14 11.86 7.89
C ASN A 466 -10.03 11.38 6.96
N GLU A 467 -10.41 10.63 5.94
CA GLU A 467 -9.52 10.09 4.91
C GLU A 467 -9.95 10.65 3.55
N ILE A 468 -9.04 11.38 2.89
CA ILE A 468 -9.26 11.99 1.59
C ILE A 468 -8.24 11.42 0.62
N THR A 469 -8.70 10.59 -0.33
CA THR A 469 -7.85 9.81 -1.24
C THR A 469 -8.26 10.00 -2.68
N ASN A 470 -7.31 9.91 -3.62
CA ASN A 470 -7.59 9.99 -5.07
C ASN A 470 -8.42 11.22 -5.49
N VAL A 471 -8.22 12.36 -4.83
CA VAL A 471 -9.01 13.57 -5.09
C VAL A 471 -8.33 14.44 -6.14
N VAL A 472 -9.13 14.91 -7.11
CA VAL A 472 -8.71 15.86 -8.13
C VAL A 472 -9.41 17.21 -7.91
N GLY A 473 -8.65 18.30 -7.76
CA GLY A 473 -9.19 19.65 -7.61
C GLY A 473 -8.84 20.58 -8.77
N ARG A 474 -9.83 21.24 -9.38
CA ARG A 474 -9.59 22.26 -10.42
C ARG A 474 -10.45 23.50 -10.22
N ASP A 475 -9.92 24.69 -10.52
CA ASP A 475 -10.74 25.90 -10.61
C ASP A 475 -11.55 26.23 -9.33
N ASN A 476 -11.06 25.85 -8.14
CA ASN A 476 -11.72 26.13 -6.86
C ASN A 476 -11.05 27.32 -6.14
N GLU A 477 -11.77 28.01 -5.26
CA GLU A 477 -11.15 28.97 -4.31
C GLU A 477 -10.22 28.23 -3.32
N ARG A 478 -10.68 27.10 -2.78
CA ARG A 478 -9.89 26.09 -2.05
C ARG A 478 -10.25 24.72 -2.58
N VAL A 479 -9.30 23.81 -2.76
CA VAL A 479 -9.70 22.42 -3.01
C VAL A 479 -10.08 21.75 -1.69
N LEU A 480 -9.19 21.81 -0.69
CA LEU A 480 -9.43 21.28 0.64
C LEU A 480 -9.30 22.38 1.69
N TYR A 481 -10.29 22.50 2.57
CA TYR A 481 -10.30 23.41 3.70
C TYR A 481 -10.56 22.64 5.01
N PHE A 482 -9.60 22.67 5.95
CA PHE A 482 -9.72 22.08 7.27
C PHE A 482 -9.68 23.15 8.37
N SER A 483 -10.76 23.29 9.14
CA SER A 483 -10.82 24.23 10.27
C SER A 483 -11.09 23.53 11.60
N GLY A 484 -10.14 23.59 12.53
CA GLY A 484 -10.22 22.89 13.82
C GLY A 484 -10.31 21.37 13.68
N SER A 485 -9.74 20.82 12.61
CA SER A 485 -9.91 19.42 12.18
C SER A 485 -8.55 18.72 12.25
N HIS A 486 -8.43 17.72 13.12
CA HIS A 486 -7.16 17.06 13.42
C HIS A 486 -7.14 15.58 12.97
N HIS A 487 -5.94 15.00 12.94
CA HIS A 487 -5.73 13.56 12.66
C HIS A 487 -6.24 13.08 11.29
N ASN A 488 -6.37 13.96 10.30
CA ASN A 488 -6.85 13.62 8.97
C ASN A 488 -5.72 13.06 8.09
N ILE A 489 -6.08 12.19 7.15
CA ILE A 489 -5.18 11.58 6.17
C ILE A 489 -5.57 12.10 4.78
N ILE A 490 -4.58 12.61 4.04
CA ILE A 490 -4.74 13.05 2.65
C ILE A 490 -3.69 12.32 1.81
N ARG A 491 -4.13 11.59 0.78
CA ARG A 491 -3.25 10.79 -0.08
C ARG A 491 -3.67 10.87 -1.54
N ASP A 492 -2.72 10.74 -2.47
CA ASP A 492 -2.99 10.74 -3.92
C ASP A 492 -3.85 11.93 -4.37
N PHE A 493 -3.47 13.12 -3.93
CA PHE A 493 -4.20 14.35 -4.18
C PHE A 493 -3.57 15.09 -5.36
N ASN A 494 -4.38 15.44 -6.36
CA ASN A 494 -3.94 16.23 -7.51
C ASN A 494 -4.74 17.54 -7.62
N ALA A 495 -4.07 18.69 -7.69
CA ALA A 495 -4.78 19.95 -7.88
C ALA A 495 -4.12 20.91 -8.86
N SER A 496 -4.94 21.65 -9.59
CA SER A 496 -4.47 22.69 -10.52
C SER A 496 -5.43 23.86 -10.67
N ASN A 497 -4.90 25.02 -11.10
CA ASN A 497 -5.68 26.20 -11.45
C ASN A 497 -6.69 26.65 -10.38
N SER A 498 -6.38 26.40 -9.11
CA SER A 498 -7.19 26.79 -7.97
C SER A 498 -6.47 27.89 -7.18
N TYR A 499 -7.21 28.74 -6.46
CA TYR A 499 -6.62 29.85 -5.70
C TYR A 499 -5.85 29.38 -4.45
N ARG A 500 -6.29 28.27 -3.83
CA ARG A 500 -5.56 27.50 -2.81
C ARG A 500 -5.81 26.01 -3.01
N HIS A 501 -4.79 25.18 -2.86
CA HIS A 501 -5.00 23.73 -2.94
C HIS A 501 -5.43 23.15 -1.58
N ILE A 502 -4.57 23.21 -0.56
CA ILE A 502 -4.88 22.69 0.78
C ILE A 502 -4.69 23.79 1.82
N TYR A 503 -5.75 24.11 2.57
CA TYR A 503 -5.75 25.17 3.58
C TYR A 503 -6.18 24.66 4.96
N PHE A 504 -5.32 24.87 5.96
CA PHE A 504 -5.59 24.53 7.35
C PHE A 504 -5.82 25.79 8.21
N SER A 505 -6.75 25.73 9.17
CA SER A 505 -7.03 26.80 10.14
C SER A 505 -7.24 26.21 11.52
N GLY A 506 -6.25 26.34 12.42
CA GLY A 506 -6.32 25.74 13.76
C GLY A 506 -6.38 24.20 13.75
N SER A 507 -5.80 23.57 12.72
CA SER A 507 -5.85 22.12 12.46
C SER A 507 -4.44 21.54 12.59
N SER A 508 -4.30 20.32 13.13
CA SER A 508 -2.99 19.72 13.41
C SER A 508 -2.99 18.18 13.41
N ASN A 509 -1.83 17.54 13.51
CA ASN A 509 -1.68 16.08 13.51
C ASN A 509 -2.20 15.41 12.23
N ASN A 510 -2.21 16.11 11.10
CA ASN A 510 -2.65 15.58 9.82
C ASN A 510 -1.49 14.89 9.09
N THR A 511 -1.78 13.91 8.25
CA THR A 511 -0.80 13.19 7.43
C THR A 511 -1.13 13.38 5.96
N LEU A 512 -0.19 13.97 5.21
CA LEU A 512 -0.30 14.22 3.79
C LEU A 512 0.76 13.38 3.06
N SER A 513 0.37 12.69 2.00
CA SER A 513 1.31 11.92 1.18
C SER A 513 0.91 11.94 -0.29
N TYR A 514 1.89 11.87 -1.21
CA TYR A 514 1.61 11.84 -2.65
C TYR A 514 0.75 13.02 -3.13
N ILE A 515 1.05 14.22 -2.62
CA ILE A 515 0.39 15.47 -3.02
C ILE A 515 1.07 15.99 -4.28
N SER A 516 0.32 16.14 -5.36
CA SER A 516 0.78 16.71 -6.63
C SER A 516 -0.02 17.96 -6.96
N THR A 517 0.64 19.11 -7.10
CA THR A 517 -0.06 20.36 -7.44
C THR A 517 0.55 21.01 -8.67
N MET A 518 -0.20 21.74 -9.49
CA MET A 518 0.33 22.46 -10.65
C MET A 518 -0.38 23.81 -10.79
N THR A 519 0.36 24.91 -10.98
CA THR A 519 -0.18 26.26 -11.25
C THR A 519 -1.19 26.78 -10.21
N ASN A 520 -0.78 27.71 -9.34
CA ASN A 520 -1.67 28.44 -8.43
C ASN A 520 -1.49 29.96 -8.65
N THR A 521 -2.60 30.70 -8.65
CA THR A 521 -2.67 32.13 -8.98
C THR A 521 -2.22 33.06 -7.84
N TYR A 522 -2.13 32.62 -6.57
CA TYR A 522 -1.86 33.57 -5.47
C TYR A 522 -1.25 33.04 -4.16
N TYR A 523 -1.45 31.77 -3.80
CA TYR A 523 -0.96 31.24 -2.51
C TYR A 523 -0.22 29.91 -2.67
N GLY A 524 0.54 29.52 -1.64
CA GLY A 524 1.21 28.22 -1.60
C GLY A 524 0.23 27.04 -1.73
N SER A 525 0.74 25.92 -2.22
CA SER A 525 -0.06 24.69 -2.43
C SER A 525 -0.56 24.06 -1.12
N VAL A 526 0.19 24.18 -0.02
CA VAL A 526 -0.22 23.72 1.31
C VAL A 526 0.02 24.85 2.30
N TYR A 527 -1.02 25.26 3.03
CA TYR A 527 -0.97 26.41 3.93
C TYR A 527 -1.32 26.02 5.37
N ASN A 528 -0.59 26.58 6.35
CA ASN A 528 -0.84 26.42 7.79
C ASN A 528 -0.76 24.96 8.30
N LEU A 529 0.27 24.23 7.87
CA LEU A 529 0.47 22.86 8.31
C LEU A 529 1.09 22.85 9.72
N PHE A 530 0.33 22.44 10.74
CA PHE A 530 0.77 22.41 12.15
C PHE A 530 0.87 20.99 12.71
N ASN A 531 1.95 20.64 13.42
CA ASN A 531 2.26 19.32 13.98
C ASN A 531 1.85 18.17 13.05
N SER A 532 2.14 18.31 11.76
CA SER A 532 1.62 17.41 10.73
C SER A 532 2.77 16.86 9.90
N THR A 533 2.49 15.80 9.15
CA THR A 533 3.47 15.09 8.31
C THR A 533 3.15 15.31 6.85
N LEU A 534 4.15 15.67 6.03
CA LEU A 534 4.05 15.73 4.57
C LEU A 534 5.13 14.85 3.94
N LYS A 535 4.72 13.89 3.09
CA LYS A 535 5.60 12.87 2.48
C LYS A 535 5.40 12.68 0.99
N HIS A 536 6.45 12.28 0.27
CA HIS A 536 6.39 11.83 -1.14
C HIS A 536 5.62 12.77 -2.07
N SER A 537 5.77 14.08 -1.90
CA SER A 537 4.90 15.08 -2.52
C SER A 537 5.64 15.94 -3.52
N ARG A 538 4.96 16.35 -4.60
CA ARG A 538 5.45 17.31 -5.59
C ARG A 538 4.60 18.56 -5.57
N LEU A 539 5.14 19.63 -4.97
CA LEU A 539 4.44 20.90 -4.83
C LEU A 539 4.97 21.91 -5.83
N TYR A 540 4.07 22.51 -6.61
CA TYR A 540 4.41 23.64 -7.46
C TYR A 540 4.00 24.94 -6.77
N ASN A 541 4.90 25.91 -6.74
CA ASN A 541 4.66 27.22 -6.14
C ASN A 541 4.00 28.18 -7.14
N CYS A 542 3.31 29.20 -6.62
CA CYS A 542 2.60 30.21 -7.40
C CYS A 542 3.56 31.11 -8.20
N THR A 543 2.99 31.89 -9.11
CA THR A 543 3.72 32.83 -9.99
C THR A 543 4.03 34.19 -9.35
N ASP A 544 3.54 34.48 -8.13
CA ASP A 544 3.72 35.77 -7.43
C ASP A 544 3.71 35.59 -5.87
N ASP A 545 4.80 35.97 -5.17
CA ASP A 545 4.93 36.11 -3.69
C ASP A 545 4.34 34.96 -2.83
N CYS A 546 4.88 33.76 -2.97
CA CYS A 546 4.40 32.58 -2.24
C CYS A 546 5.01 32.40 -0.84
N VAL A 547 4.21 32.58 0.22
CA VAL A 547 4.58 32.23 1.60
C VAL A 547 3.84 30.94 2.03
N ALA A 548 4.58 29.86 2.28
CA ALA A 548 4.05 28.67 2.95
C ALA A 548 4.50 28.69 4.40
N MET A 549 3.65 29.11 5.34
CA MET A 549 3.99 29.14 6.78
C MET A 549 3.52 27.84 7.49
N PRO A 550 4.32 26.78 7.57
CA PRO A 550 4.07 25.69 8.51
C PRO A 550 4.67 26.09 9.86
N TYR A 551 3.89 26.04 10.93
CA TYR A 551 4.42 26.20 12.29
C TYR A 551 4.54 24.79 12.89
N PHE A 552 5.76 24.36 13.24
CA PHE A 552 6.06 23.03 13.81
C PHE A 552 5.60 21.85 12.93
N SER A 553 6.38 21.39 11.95
CA SER A 553 6.01 20.24 11.09
C SER A 553 7.16 19.24 10.89
N TYR A 554 6.80 18.02 10.49
CA TYR A 554 7.73 17.04 9.96
C TYR A 554 7.51 16.91 8.45
N ILE A 555 8.49 17.34 7.65
CA ILE A 555 8.41 17.36 6.19
C ILE A 555 9.53 16.49 5.65
N GLU A 556 9.18 15.48 4.85
CA GLU A 556 10.14 14.50 4.34
C GLU A 556 9.82 14.14 2.89
N ASN A 557 10.83 13.93 2.04
CA ASN A 557 10.63 13.47 0.65
C ASN A 557 9.68 14.38 -0.16
N VAL A 558 9.95 15.69 -0.18
CA VAL A 558 9.13 16.67 -0.93
C VAL A 558 9.95 17.27 -2.06
N THR A 559 9.45 17.15 -3.29
CA THR A 559 9.95 17.89 -4.44
C THR A 559 9.16 19.18 -4.60
N MET A 560 9.86 20.29 -4.81
CA MET A 560 9.28 21.62 -4.99
C MET A 560 9.73 22.20 -6.32
N THR A 561 8.80 22.80 -7.07
CA THR A 561 9.07 23.34 -8.42
C THR A 561 8.58 24.79 -8.54
N GLY A 562 9.45 25.68 -9.03
CA GLY A 562 9.16 27.11 -9.28
C GLY A 562 8.87 27.43 -10.75
N THR A 563 8.44 28.66 -11.03
CA THR A 563 8.19 29.17 -12.40
C THR A 563 8.77 30.57 -12.58
N ASP A 564 10.09 30.66 -12.77
CA ASP A 564 10.91 31.68 -13.47
C ASP A 564 10.50 33.18 -13.53
N SER A 565 9.61 33.70 -12.70
CA SER A 565 9.17 35.10 -12.75
C SER A 565 9.07 35.74 -11.36
N ALA A 566 10.15 36.43 -10.97
CA ALA A 566 10.28 37.38 -9.85
C ALA A 566 10.14 36.84 -8.42
N ARG A 567 11.25 36.88 -7.66
CA ARG A 567 11.36 36.66 -6.19
C ARG A 567 10.47 35.53 -5.63
N ASP A 568 10.56 34.36 -6.25
CA ASP A 568 9.99 33.13 -5.72
C ASP A 568 10.81 32.64 -4.53
N SER A 569 10.63 33.23 -3.34
CA SER A 569 11.22 32.72 -2.09
C SER A 569 10.20 31.86 -1.36
N LEU A 570 10.55 30.61 -1.07
CA LEU A 570 9.76 29.76 -0.21
C LEU A 570 10.04 30.12 1.24
N VAL A 571 9.11 30.82 1.87
CA VAL A 571 9.26 31.31 3.24
C VAL A 571 8.67 30.31 4.24
N TYR A 572 9.52 29.64 5.00
CA TYR A 572 9.17 28.77 6.13
C TYR A 572 9.35 29.49 7.47
N ASP A 573 8.26 29.69 8.22
CA ASP A 573 8.30 30.18 9.61
C ASP A 573 7.92 29.04 10.56
N ALA A 574 8.90 28.19 10.89
CA ALA A 574 8.66 26.87 11.45
C ALA A 574 9.60 26.54 12.62
N SER A 575 9.37 27.11 13.80
CA SER A 575 10.15 26.74 14.99
C SER A 575 10.06 25.23 15.29
N TYR A 576 11.18 24.57 15.63
CA TYR A 576 11.26 23.14 16.01
C TYR A 576 10.71 22.14 14.96
N SER A 577 10.86 22.45 13.68
CA SER A 577 10.47 21.56 12.59
C SER A 577 11.63 20.68 12.13
N VAL A 578 11.32 19.59 11.45
CA VAL A 578 12.32 18.68 10.86
C VAL A 578 12.05 18.54 9.37
N PHE A 579 13.06 18.84 8.57
CA PHE A 579 13.03 18.73 7.11
C PHE A 579 14.02 17.66 6.67
N ARG A 580 13.57 16.68 5.89
CA ARG A 580 14.40 15.60 5.33
C ARG A 580 14.14 15.41 3.84
N ASP A 581 15.16 15.13 3.06
CA ASP A 581 15.03 14.80 1.63
C ASP A 581 14.14 15.77 0.83
N ILE A 582 14.31 17.08 1.06
CA ILE A 582 13.66 18.13 0.29
C ILE A 582 14.47 18.38 -0.98
N ARG A 583 13.78 18.46 -2.12
CA ARG A 583 14.38 18.74 -3.42
C ARG A 583 13.71 19.95 -4.07
N ALA A 584 14.44 21.04 -4.26
CA ALA A 584 13.99 22.19 -5.05
C ALA A 584 14.45 22.06 -6.52
N VAL A 585 13.62 22.42 -7.51
CA VAL A 585 13.92 22.29 -8.96
C VAL A 585 13.35 23.49 -9.73
N ASN A 586 14.09 24.05 -10.70
CA ASN A 586 13.69 25.14 -11.61
C ASN A 586 13.28 26.46 -10.93
N TRP A 587 14.18 27.07 -10.17
CA TRP A 587 13.97 28.38 -9.54
C TRP A 587 14.75 29.42 -10.36
N GLY A 588 14.10 30.54 -10.70
CA GLY A 588 14.71 31.62 -11.48
C GLY A 588 15.71 32.45 -10.68
N GLU A 589 16.26 33.52 -11.29
CA GLU A 589 17.16 34.46 -10.61
C GLU A 589 16.52 35.02 -9.32
N GLY A 590 17.13 34.73 -8.17
CA GLY A 590 16.73 35.23 -6.84
C GLY A 590 15.78 34.35 -6.00
N GLY A 591 15.60 33.07 -6.35
CA GLY A 591 14.77 32.15 -5.58
C GLY A 591 15.55 31.34 -4.52
N ALA A 592 15.28 31.55 -3.23
CA ALA A 592 15.92 30.81 -2.13
C ALA A 592 14.91 30.23 -1.13
N MET A 593 15.30 29.18 -0.40
CA MET A 593 14.54 28.73 0.78
C MET A 593 14.76 29.72 1.93
N GLY A 594 13.76 30.56 2.24
CA GLY A 594 13.78 31.48 3.37
C GLY A 594 13.32 30.79 4.65
N VAL A 595 14.14 30.83 5.70
CA VAL A 595 13.91 30.18 6.98
C VAL A 595 13.79 31.23 8.07
N TYR A 596 12.59 31.49 8.59
CA TYR A 596 12.32 32.41 9.70
C TYR A 596 12.17 31.67 11.04
N ALA A 597 12.76 30.47 11.13
CA ALA A 597 12.61 29.57 12.26
C ALA A 597 13.77 29.69 13.27
N ASN A 598 13.51 29.28 14.51
CA ASN A 598 14.56 28.95 15.48
C ASN A 598 14.63 27.44 15.70
N ASN A 599 15.84 26.88 15.82
CA ASN A 599 16.10 25.44 16.08
C ASN A 599 15.56 24.50 14.97
N LEU A 600 15.70 24.88 13.71
CA LEU A 600 15.37 24.03 12.57
C LEU A 600 16.44 22.97 12.33
N VAL A 601 16.06 21.76 11.91
CA VAL A 601 17.00 20.77 11.35
C VAL A 601 16.67 20.51 9.89
N ILE A 602 17.62 20.76 9.01
CA ILE A 602 17.52 20.53 7.57
C ILE A 602 18.49 19.42 7.19
N ASP A 603 17.99 18.34 6.62
CA ASP A 603 18.77 17.23 6.06
C ASP A 603 18.35 16.98 4.61
N SER A 604 18.84 17.78 3.65
CA SER A 604 18.25 17.87 2.30
C SER A 604 19.21 18.31 1.21
N ARG A 605 18.95 17.90 -0.04
CA ARG A 605 19.76 18.28 -1.22
C ARG A 605 19.07 19.38 -2.02
N PHE A 606 19.71 20.54 -2.09
CA PHE A 606 19.27 21.66 -2.91
C PHE A 606 20.07 21.63 -4.23
N GLU A 607 19.37 21.48 -5.35
CA GLU A 607 19.96 21.52 -6.70
C GLU A 607 19.18 22.59 -7.47
N SER A 608 19.62 23.85 -7.42
CA SER A 608 18.92 24.96 -8.07
C SER A 608 19.80 25.71 -9.06
N SER A 609 19.16 26.38 -10.03
CA SER A 609 19.81 27.35 -10.92
C SER A 609 19.79 28.77 -10.34
N ALA A 610 19.36 28.94 -9.09
CA ALA A 610 19.19 30.24 -8.46
C ALA A 610 20.54 30.81 -8.01
N GLU A 611 20.59 32.12 -7.77
CA GLU A 611 21.78 32.78 -7.23
C GLU A 611 22.05 32.40 -5.75
N GLU A 612 21.04 31.94 -5.00
CA GLU A 612 21.13 31.61 -3.57
C GLU A 612 20.22 30.41 -3.20
N ASP A 613 20.75 29.36 -2.55
CA ASP A 613 19.96 28.14 -2.24
C ASP A 613 19.21 28.18 -0.87
N ILE A 614 19.78 28.80 0.17
CA ILE A 614 19.21 28.86 1.54
C ILE A 614 19.44 30.24 2.17
N ILE A 615 18.40 30.84 2.77
CA ILE A 615 18.47 32.07 3.57
C ILE A 615 17.89 31.79 4.97
N SER A 616 18.63 32.11 6.04
CA SER A 616 18.17 31.97 7.44
C SER A 616 18.01 33.33 8.13
N TYR A 617 16.85 33.54 8.76
CA TYR A 617 16.44 34.73 9.51
C TYR A 617 16.22 34.45 11.02
N GLY A 618 16.52 33.24 11.50
CA GLY A 618 16.43 32.89 12.92
C GLY A 618 17.66 32.13 13.43
N GLU A 619 17.67 31.84 14.74
CA GLU A 619 18.81 31.31 15.47
C GLU A 619 18.84 29.77 15.54
N ASN A 620 20.04 29.19 15.64
CA ASN A 620 20.27 27.76 15.86
C ASN A 620 19.69 26.81 14.79
N ASN A 621 19.58 27.28 13.55
CA ASN A 621 19.16 26.43 12.44
C ASN A 621 20.33 25.55 12.00
N THR A 622 20.15 24.24 11.99
CA THR A 622 21.21 23.26 11.72
C THR A 622 21.03 22.62 10.34
N LEU A 623 22.05 22.74 9.49
CA LEU A 623 22.19 21.95 8.27
C LEU A 623 22.97 20.67 8.57
N LEU A 624 22.32 19.54 8.34
CA LEU A 624 22.90 18.20 8.37
C LEU A 624 22.93 17.68 6.93
N ASN A 625 24.03 17.09 6.46
CA ASN A 625 24.08 16.39 5.17
C ASN A 625 23.51 17.16 3.93
N CYS A 626 23.56 18.49 3.92
CA CYS A 626 23.03 19.29 2.80
C CYS A 626 24.05 19.46 1.65
N THR A 627 23.56 19.57 0.42
CA THR A 627 24.34 19.95 -0.78
C THR A 627 23.65 21.13 -1.49
N TYR A 628 24.41 22.09 -2.01
CA TYR A 628 23.94 23.31 -2.69
C TYR A 628 25.04 23.85 -3.62
N ASP A 629 24.67 24.62 -4.64
CA ASP A 629 25.57 25.17 -5.65
C ASP A 629 26.05 26.59 -5.29
N THR A 630 25.23 27.40 -4.60
CA THR A 630 25.59 28.72 -4.06
C THR A 630 24.93 29.00 -2.70
N GLU A 631 25.61 29.68 -1.78
CA GLU A 631 25.08 30.00 -0.45
C GLU A 631 25.30 31.46 -0.09
N SER A 632 24.22 32.11 0.36
CA SER A 632 24.24 33.51 0.81
C SER A 632 23.40 33.67 2.08
N VAL A 633 23.97 34.27 3.12
CA VAL A 633 23.24 34.66 4.33
C VAL A 633 22.94 36.18 4.23
N TYR A 634 21.67 36.55 4.01
CA TYR A 634 21.27 37.95 3.79
C TYR A 634 20.42 38.53 4.94
N TYR A 635 20.66 39.81 5.27
CA TYR A 635 20.12 40.49 6.45
C TYR A 635 18.89 41.38 6.18
N TYR A 636 17.89 41.27 7.04
CA TYR A 636 16.95 42.38 7.32
C TYR A 636 16.89 42.77 8.82
N ASP A 637 17.27 41.91 9.80
CA ASP A 637 17.09 42.17 11.24
C ASP A 637 18.18 41.61 12.22
N ASP A 638 19.47 41.61 11.85
CA ASP A 638 20.67 41.39 12.71
C ASP A 638 20.82 40.10 13.59
N ASP A 639 19.87 39.15 13.65
CA ASP A 639 19.87 38.04 14.65
C ASP A 639 19.83 36.56 14.10
N GLY A 640 20.43 36.22 12.94
CA GLY A 640 20.39 34.85 12.37
C GLY A 640 21.68 34.01 12.56
N ASP A 641 21.56 32.76 13.04
CA ASP A 641 22.67 31.80 13.20
C ASP A 641 22.41 30.48 12.43
N LEU A 642 23.36 30.07 11.57
CA LEU A 642 23.33 28.79 10.86
C LEU A 642 24.46 27.88 11.37
N ILE A 643 24.10 26.66 11.80
CA ILE A 643 25.03 25.64 12.29
C ILE A 643 25.23 24.61 11.19
N ARG A 644 26.48 24.30 10.83
CA ARG A 644 26.80 23.22 9.88
C ARG A 644 27.56 22.11 10.57
N LYS A 645 27.27 20.87 10.20
CA LYS A 645 27.99 19.69 10.68
C LYS A 645 28.46 18.81 9.52
N TRP A 646 29.76 18.55 9.43
CA TRP A 646 30.39 17.73 8.40
C TRP A 646 31.54 16.89 8.95
N TYR A 647 32.14 16.03 8.11
CA TYR A 647 33.17 15.09 8.56
C TYR A 647 34.45 15.15 7.71
N LEU A 648 35.60 14.94 8.36
CA LEU A 648 36.92 14.93 7.72
C LEU A 648 37.67 13.62 8.01
N ASN A 649 38.19 13.00 6.95
CA ASN A 649 39.13 11.89 7.00
C ASN A 649 40.47 12.32 6.38
N VAL A 650 41.58 12.00 7.05
CA VAL A 650 42.92 12.28 6.53
C VAL A 650 43.62 10.95 6.26
N LEU A 651 44.08 10.76 5.03
CA LEU A 651 44.93 9.65 4.60
C LEU A 651 46.38 10.14 4.51
N VAL A 652 47.29 9.54 5.26
CA VAL A 652 48.71 9.89 5.27
C VAL A 652 49.51 8.82 4.53
N GLU A 653 50.31 9.25 3.56
CA GLU A 653 51.13 8.40 2.69
C GLU A 653 52.60 8.89 2.64
N ASP A 654 53.51 8.02 2.19
CA ASP A 654 54.90 8.37 1.88
C ASP A 654 55.12 8.72 0.39
N ASP A 655 56.35 9.10 0.00
CA ASP A 655 56.72 9.45 -1.39
C ASP A 655 56.43 8.36 -2.43
N MET A 656 56.19 7.12 -2.00
CA MET A 656 55.82 5.99 -2.87
C MET A 656 54.31 5.71 -2.88
N GLY A 657 53.49 6.58 -2.26
CA GLY A 657 52.05 6.39 -2.11
C GLY A 657 51.68 5.27 -1.14
N ARG A 658 52.60 4.87 -0.24
CA ARG A 658 52.33 3.80 0.73
C ARG A 658 51.74 4.40 2.01
N PRO A 659 50.72 3.77 2.61
CA PRO A 659 50.11 4.30 3.82
C PRO A 659 51.07 4.35 5.02
N VAL A 660 50.99 5.43 5.79
CA VAL A 660 51.81 5.65 6.99
C VAL A 660 50.96 5.39 8.22
N GLN A 661 51.21 4.27 8.91
CA GLN A 661 50.53 3.90 10.15
C GLN A 661 51.06 4.70 11.35
N ASN A 662 50.19 5.00 12.32
CA ASN A 662 50.51 5.69 13.58
C ASN A 662 51.10 7.10 13.39
N ALA A 663 50.85 7.75 12.26
CA ALA A 663 51.04 9.18 12.13
C ALA A 663 49.99 9.89 12.99
N ILE A 664 50.42 10.82 13.84
CA ILE A 664 49.56 11.65 14.68
C ILE A 664 49.07 12.80 13.82
N VAL A 665 47.78 12.80 13.48
CA VAL A 665 47.12 13.85 12.73
C VAL A 665 46.33 14.71 13.71
N THR A 666 46.60 16.00 13.71
CA THR A 666 46.04 16.99 14.62
C THR A 666 45.31 18.04 13.79
N LEU A 667 44.02 18.24 14.02
CA LEU A 667 43.20 19.24 13.36
C LEU A 667 43.11 20.48 14.25
N TYR A 668 43.31 21.65 13.67
CA TYR A 668 43.14 22.95 14.32
C TYR A 668 42.12 23.78 13.53
N ASN A 669 41.35 24.62 14.21
CA ASN A 669 40.44 25.57 13.58
C ASN A 669 41.18 26.83 13.07
N GLY A 670 40.45 27.78 12.47
CA GLY A 670 41.01 28.99 11.86
C GLY A 670 41.64 29.97 12.85
N PHE A 671 41.33 29.81 14.14
CA PHE A 671 41.92 30.57 15.24
C PHE A 671 43.20 29.91 15.79
N GLY A 672 43.55 28.72 15.31
CA GLY A 672 44.71 27.95 15.76
C GLY A 672 44.47 27.11 17.01
N ASP A 673 43.23 27.02 17.48
CA ASP A 673 42.85 26.16 18.60
C ASP A 673 42.81 24.70 18.16
N LEU A 674 43.22 23.79 19.07
CA LEU A 674 43.17 22.36 18.83
C LEU A 674 41.71 21.92 18.72
N TYR A 675 41.33 21.38 17.56
CA TYR A 675 40.00 20.86 17.31
C TYR A 675 39.89 19.39 17.74
N ASP A 676 40.70 18.50 17.14
CA ASP A 676 40.78 17.08 17.54
C ASP A 676 42.13 16.45 17.08
N THR A 677 42.47 15.28 17.59
CA THR A 677 43.66 14.50 17.22
C THR A 677 43.30 13.04 16.98
N SER A 678 43.89 12.45 15.94
CA SER A 678 43.78 11.03 15.63
C SER A 678 45.09 10.47 15.13
N ASN A 679 45.38 9.23 15.51
CA ASN A 679 46.43 8.47 14.86
C ASN A 679 45.89 7.80 13.59
N THR A 680 46.76 7.59 12.61
CA THR A 680 46.43 6.83 11.41
C THR A 680 46.45 5.32 11.66
N ASN A 681 45.54 4.59 11.04
CA ASN A 681 45.45 3.13 11.08
C ASN A 681 46.49 2.48 10.13
N VAL A 682 46.46 1.15 9.98
CA VAL A 682 47.36 0.40 9.07
C VAL A 682 47.22 0.79 7.59
N ALA A 683 46.07 1.35 7.22
CA ALA A 683 45.76 1.88 5.90
C ALA A 683 46.09 3.38 5.79
N GLY A 684 46.77 3.97 6.78
CA GLY A 684 47.18 5.37 6.78
C GLY A 684 46.08 6.38 7.09
N GLU A 685 44.89 5.93 7.49
CA GLU A 685 43.71 6.79 7.65
C GLU A 685 43.47 7.16 9.11
N THR A 686 43.06 8.39 9.38
CA THR A 686 42.58 8.82 10.69
C THR A 686 41.19 8.25 11.02
N LYS A 687 40.81 8.31 12.31
CA LYS A 687 39.39 8.32 12.67
C LYS A 687 38.72 9.53 11.99
N ARG A 688 37.41 9.44 11.81
CA ARG A 688 36.61 10.53 11.27
C ARG A 688 36.58 11.69 12.29
N PHE A 689 37.01 12.87 11.86
CA PHE A 689 36.84 14.10 12.64
C PHE A 689 35.45 14.67 12.37
N GLU A 690 34.71 15.02 13.43
CA GLU A 690 33.40 15.69 13.33
C GLU A 690 33.59 17.20 13.42
N VAL A 691 33.30 17.93 12.36
CA VAL A 691 33.50 19.38 12.30
C VAL A 691 32.15 20.10 12.40
N ILE A 692 32.02 21.01 13.37
CA ILE A 692 30.86 21.87 13.58
C ILE A 692 31.28 23.32 13.31
N GLU A 693 30.54 23.99 12.43
CA GLU A 693 30.73 25.40 12.08
C GLU A 693 29.52 26.23 12.51
N TYR A 694 29.80 27.43 12.98
CA TYR A 694 28.80 28.45 13.30
C TYR A 694 28.98 29.58 12.30
N VAL A 695 27.94 29.89 11.55
CA VAL A 695 27.87 31.07 10.70
C VAL A 695 27.03 32.09 11.45
N ASN A 696 27.73 32.97 12.16
CA ASN A 696 27.17 34.16 12.80
C ASN A 696 27.61 35.38 12.00
N VAL A 697 26.80 36.43 11.99
CA VAL A 697 27.23 37.71 11.41
C VAL A 697 27.28 38.77 12.49
N TYR A 698 28.43 39.42 12.58
CA TYR A 698 28.58 40.71 13.23
C TYR A 698 28.86 41.77 12.16
N ASP A 699 28.21 42.91 12.34
CA ASP A 699 28.29 44.15 11.58
C ASP A 699 29.61 44.31 10.78
N SER A 700 29.51 44.31 9.45
CA SER A 700 30.54 44.59 8.40
C SER A 700 31.15 43.45 7.56
N GLY A 701 30.64 42.23 7.62
CA GLY A 701 30.93 41.24 6.56
C GLY A 701 30.75 39.81 7.03
N VAL A 702 30.30 38.95 6.13
CA VAL A 702 30.29 37.50 6.33
C VAL A 702 31.71 37.07 6.72
N THR A 703 31.94 36.71 7.98
CA THR A 703 33.15 35.96 8.37
C THR A 703 32.90 34.51 8.03
N SER A 704 33.15 34.21 6.75
CA SER A 704 32.99 32.90 6.12
C SER A 704 34.04 31.91 6.62
N HIS A 705 33.60 30.65 6.77
CA HIS A 705 34.35 29.39 6.92
C HIS A 705 35.66 29.42 7.72
N ASN A 706 35.76 28.57 8.75
CA ASN A 706 37.03 28.45 9.45
C ASN A 706 38.07 27.82 8.51
N ASP A 707 39.23 28.45 8.34
CA ASP A 707 40.39 27.75 7.80
C ASP A 707 40.73 26.59 8.72
N TYR A 708 40.99 25.40 8.18
CA TYR A 708 41.37 24.26 9.01
C TYR A 708 42.83 23.91 8.78
N THR A 709 43.61 23.85 9.86
CA THR A 709 45.01 23.46 9.79
C THR A 709 45.19 22.02 10.26
N ILE A 710 45.63 21.14 9.37
CA ILE A 710 46.00 19.77 9.67
C ILE A 710 47.51 19.68 9.88
N LYS A 711 47.92 19.19 11.05
CA LYS A 711 49.31 18.86 11.34
C LYS A 711 49.47 17.35 11.46
N VAL A 712 50.37 16.80 10.66
CA VAL A 712 50.73 15.38 10.69
C VAL A 712 52.13 15.25 11.27
N ASN A 713 52.27 14.45 12.32
CA ASN A 713 53.54 14.13 12.96
C ASN A 713 53.78 12.63 12.94
N HIS A 714 54.95 12.18 12.50
CA HIS A 714 55.31 10.77 12.54
C HIS A 714 56.77 10.62 12.95
N THR A 715 57.05 9.70 13.87
CA THR A 715 58.39 9.47 14.39
C THR A 715 58.78 8.03 14.13
N THR A 716 59.80 7.81 13.29
CA THR A 716 60.35 6.46 13.13
C THR A 716 61.71 6.32 13.82
N PRO A 717 62.05 5.13 14.34
CA PRO A 717 63.35 4.87 14.95
C PRO A 717 64.54 5.06 14.01
N MET A 718 64.34 5.11 12.69
CA MET A 718 65.40 5.14 11.69
C MET A 718 65.51 6.44 10.87
N LEU A 719 64.51 7.33 10.89
CA LEU A 719 64.52 8.56 10.06
C LEU A 719 64.26 9.87 10.84
N GLY A 720 64.06 9.81 12.16
CA GLY A 720 63.73 10.99 12.96
C GLY A 720 62.27 11.44 12.82
N ALA A 721 61.87 12.47 13.59
CA ALA A 721 60.52 13.03 13.55
C ALA A 721 60.30 13.80 12.24
N LYS A 722 59.19 13.49 11.55
CA LYS A 722 58.69 14.20 10.37
C LYS A 722 57.39 14.91 10.73
N THR A 723 57.29 16.18 10.33
CA THR A 723 56.10 17.01 10.55
C THR A 723 55.66 17.63 9.22
N LYS A 724 54.37 17.57 8.93
CA LYS A 724 53.72 18.26 7.81
C LYS A 724 52.58 19.10 8.35
N THR A 725 52.43 20.33 7.86
CA THR A 725 51.29 21.21 8.16
C THR A 725 50.63 21.57 6.84
N VAL A 726 49.30 21.49 6.79
CA VAL A 726 48.48 21.84 5.64
C VAL A 726 47.32 22.68 6.14
N THR A 727 47.05 23.80 5.48
CA THR A 727 45.88 24.63 5.74
C THR A 727 44.90 24.45 4.60
N ILE A 728 43.64 24.20 4.93
CA ILE A 728 42.53 24.14 3.99
C ILE A 728 41.86 25.51 4.06
N ASP A 729 41.89 26.24 2.95
CA ASP A 729 41.24 27.55 2.81
C ASP A 729 39.72 27.37 2.76
N ALA A 730 39.01 28.21 3.52
CA ALA A 730 37.59 28.53 3.42
C ALA A 730 36.97 28.41 2.01
N ASN A 731 37.62 28.94 0.98
CA ASN A 731 37.09 28.96 -0.40
C ASN A 731 37.24 27.62 -1.13
N SER A 732 38.00 26.68 -0.59
CA SER A 732 38.18 25.33 -1.17
C SER A 732 36.93 24.46 -0.97
N PHE A 733 35.98 24.92 -0.15
CA PHE A 733 34.75 24.20 0.20
C PHE A 733 33.57 24.50 -0.72
N GLU A 734 33.59 25.63 -1.45
CA GLU A 734 32.55 26.03 -2.43
C GLU A 734 32.43 25.05 -3.63
N LYS A 735 33.33 24.06 -3.76
CA LYS A 735 33.37 23.11 -4.89
C LYS A 735 33.27 21.64 -4.49
N LEU A 736 32.85 21.32 -3.26
CA LEU A 736 32.58 19.94 -2.84
C LEU A 736 31.26 19.42 -3.41
N THR A 737 31.11 19.48 -4.74
CA THR A 737 30.12 18.70 -5.47
C THR A 737 30.66 17.28 -5.60
N THR A 738 30.48 16.46 -4.56
CA THR A 738 30.83 15.04 -4.64
C THR A 738 29.60 14.16 -4.49
N GLU A 739 29.50 13.22 -5.44
CA GLU A 739 28.44 12.22 -5.61
C GLU A 739 27.86 11.70 -4.29
N ALA A 740 26.53 11.61 -4.30
CA ALA A 740 25.64 10.96 -3.34
C ALA A 740 26.27 10.40 -2.04
N GLY A 741 25.98 11.08 -0.92
CA GLY A 741 26.05 10.48 0.42
C GLY A 741 27.43 10.41 1.07
N MET A 742 28.44 11.09 0.52
CA MET A 742 29.75 11.20 1.16
C MET A 742 30.00 12.60 1.74
N HIS A 743 29.46 12.88 2.93
CA HIS A 743 29.78 14.09 3.72
C HIS A 743 31.12 13.96 4.48
N THR A 744 32.02 13.13 3.96
CA THR A 744 33.36 12.94 4.48
C THR A 744 34.35 13.48 3.46
N MET A 745 34.90 14.66 3.73
CA MET A 745 36.05 15.15 2.98
C MET A 745 37.21 14.20 3.24
N GLN A 746 37.78 13.62 2.19
CA GLN A 746 39.00 12.81 2.31
C GLN A 746 40.18 13.61 1.76
N ILE A 747 41.16 13.90 2.62
CA ILE A 747 42.38 14.57 2.24
C ILE A 747 43.52 13.58 2.23
N ARG A 748 44.22 13.47 1.11
CA ARG A 748 45.48 12.69 1.04
C ARG A 748 46.67 13.60 1.25
N LEU A 749 47.52 13.23 2.21
CA LEU A 749 48.72 13.97 2.60
C LEU A 749 49.96 13.11 2.47
N ASN A 750 50.93 13.58 1.69
CA ASN A 750 52.25 12.96 1.66
C ASN A 750 53.15 13.57 2.74
N ILE A 751 53.63 12.73 3.67
CA ILE A 751 54.43 13.19 4.83
C ILE A 751 55.89 13.51 4.49
N ASN A 752 56.41 13.01 3.38
CA ASN A 752 57.82 13.15 3.00
C ASN A 752 58.07 14.21 1.92
N SER A 753 57.02 14.69 1.25
CA SER A 753 57.13 15.71 0.22
C SER A 753 57.42 17.11 0.80
N THR A 754 58.31 17.85 0.15
CA THR A 754 58.62 19.26 0.50
C THR A 754 57.64 20.27 -0.12
N GLY A 755 56.69 19.83 -0.96
CA GLY A 755 55.67 20.67 -1.60
C GLY A 755 54.27 20.51 -0.99
N GLU A 756 53.41 21.51 -1.14
CA GLU A 756 52.01 21.53 -0.70
C GLU A 756 51.09 20.67 -1.60
N ASN A 757 51.46 19.41 -1.86
CA ASN A 757 50.61 18.54 -2.68
C ASN A 757 49.41 18.05 -1.85
N ILE A 758 48.36 18.87 -1.77
CA ILE A 758 47.03 18.48 -1.30
C ILE A 758 46.32 17.85 -2.49
N TYR A 759 45.91 16.59 -2.37
CA TYR A 759 45.01 15.98 -3.35
C TYR A 759 43.60 15.97 -2.76
N VAL A 760 42.79 16.93 -3.20
CA VAL A 760 41.33 16.94 -2.98
C VAL A 760 40.70 16.25 -4.19
N PRO A 761 39.90 15.18 -4.02
CA PRO A 761 39.15 14.62 -5.13
C PRO A 761 38.22 15.70 -5.70
N GLY A 762 38.52 16.25 -6.87
CA GLY A 762 37.69 17.27 -7.53
C GLY A 762 38.45 18.32 -8.34
N GLU A 763 39.72 18.62 -8.02
CA GLU A 763 40.48 19.62 -8.79
C GLU A 763 41.37 18.98 -9.86
N GLY A 764 40.92 19.08 -11.11
CA GLY A 764 41.76 18.89 -12.30
C GLY A 764 41.59 17.55 -13.01
N SER A 765 41.19 17.62 -14.28
CA SER A 765 41.10 16.48 -15.19
C SER A 765 42.38 15.63 -15.21
N VAL A 766 42.32 14.42 -14.66
CA VAL A 766 43.29 13.35 -14.94
C VAL A 766 42.55 12.05 -15.22
N SER A 767 42.79 11.55 -16.42
CA SER A 767 42.32 10.31 -17.01
C SER A 767 42.88 9.06 -16.32
N VAL A 768 41.99 8.18 -15.87
CA VAL A 768 42.05 6.70 -15.75
C VAL A 768 43.24 6.02 -15.01
N PHE A 769 42.87 5.12 -14.09
CA PHE A 769 43.59 4.12 -13.25
C PHE A 769 43.92 4.58 -11.81
N ASP A 770 43.64 3.82 -10.73
CA ASP A 770 43.36 2.38 -10.55
C ASP A 770 42.38 2.16 -9.36
N MET A 771 41.21 1.57 -9.61
CA MET A 771 40.19 1.22 -8.60
C MET A 771 40.56 -0.03 -7.77
N ARG A 772 41.83 -0.25 -7.40
CA ARG A 772 42.27 -1.46 -6.67
C ARG A 772 43.01 -1.24 -5.35
N SER A 773 43.30 -0.01 -4.94
CA SER A 773 44.01 0.27 -3.68
C SER A 773 43.15 0.86 -2.56
N TYR A 774 41.87 1.14 -2.80
CA TYR A 774 40.89 1.45 -1.76
C TYR A 774 39.80 0.37 -1.78
N ASN A 775 39.88 -0.56 -0.83
CA ASN A 775 38.82 -1.54 -0.62
C ASN A 775 38.16 -1.17 0.71
N PRO A 776 37.09 -0.35 0.71
CA PRO A 776 36.37 -0.05 1.94
C PRO A 776 35.91 -1.37 2.57
N PRO A 777 35.71 -1.43 3.90
CA PRO A 777 35.21 -2.64 4.54
C PRO A 777 33.93 -3.06 3.83
N LYS A 778 33.97 -4.22 3.18
CA LYS A 778 32.80 -4.77 2.50
C LYS A 778 32.04 -5.61 3.52
N TRP A 779 30.76 -5.32 3.65
CA TRP A 779 29.85 -6.14 4.42
C TRP A 779 29.64 -7.45 3.66
N TYR A 780 29.98 -8.57 4.28
CA TYR A 780 29.71 -9.89 3.72
C TYR A 780 28.52 -10.49 4.44
N ALA A 781 27.41 -10.64 3.72
CA ALA A 781 26.22 -11.34 4.17
C ALA A 781 26.35 -12.83 3.82
N SER A 782 26.28 -13.69 4.82
CA SER A 782 26.03 -15.11 4.60
C SER A 782 24.51 -15.32 4.69
N SER A 783 23.88 -15.71 3.59
CA SER A 783 22.48 -16.14 3.57
C SER A 783 22.41 -17.67 3.61
N ASP A 784 21.43 -18.20 4.34
CA ASP A 784 20.93 -19.54 4.02
C ASP A 784 19.92 -19.42 2.87
N LYS A 785 19.75 -20.52 2.11
CA LYS A 785 18.84 -20.57 0.96
C LYS A 785 17.41 -20.27 1.40
N GLY A 786 17.00 -19.02 1.23
CA GLY A 786 15.71 -18.48 1.68
C GLY A 786 15.68 -16.96 1.84
N GLY A 787 16.82 -16.26 1.77
CA GLY A 787 16.84 -14.78 1.65
C GLY A 787 16.95 -13.99 2.96
N ARG A 788 17.02 -14.64 4.14
CA ARG A 788 17.40 -13.98 5.41
C ARG A 788 18.92 -14.07 5.66
N VAL A 789 19.52 -12.99 6.17
CA VAL A 789 20.97 -12.89 6.45
C VAL A 789 21.25 -13.38 7.87
N ALA A 790 22.04 -14.45 8.01
CA ALA A 790 22.31 -15.10 9.32
C ALA A 790 23.48 -14.46 10.09
N SER A 791 24.35 -13.70 9.42
CA SER A 791 25.43 -12.95 10.05
C SER A 791 25.95 -11.84 9.14
N LEU A 792 26.33 -10.71 9.71
CA LEU A 792 26.99 -9.62 9.01
C LEU A 792 28.43 -9.49 9.53
N VAL A 793 29.42 -9.70 8.66
CA VAL A 793 30.84 -9.65 9.03
C VAL A 793 31.49 -8.44 8.35
N LEU A 794 32.05 -7.56 9.17
CA LEU A 794 32.91 -6.47 8.69
C LEU A 794 34.34 -7.01 8.55
N ALA A 795 34.82 -7.20 7.32
CA ALA A 795 36.16 -7.72 7.05
C ALA A 795 36.88 -6.92 5.97
N HIS A 796 38.20 -6.77 6.13
CA HIS A 796 39.07 -6.07 5.18
C HIS A 796 39.34 -6.88 3.88
N GLN A 797 38.94 -8.16 3.80
CA GLN A 797 39.05 -9.03 2.61
C GLN A 797 37.90 -10.06 2.53
N SER A 798 37.61 -10.57 1.33
CA SER A 798 36.51 -11.53 1.07
C SER A 798 36.72 -12.83 1.86
N PRO A 799 35.80 -13.22 2.75
CA PRO A 799 35.91 -14.47 3.49
C PRO A 799 35.72 -15.66 2.54
N TYR A 800 36.66 -16.59 2.56
CA TYR A 800 36.46 -17.92 1.97
C TYR A 800 35.77 -18.80 3.02
N ASP A 801 34.55 -19.25 2.69
CA ASP A 801 33.66 -20.15 3.46
C ASP A 801 33.17 -19.68 4.85
N ILE A 802 31.89 -19.31 4.91
CA ILE A 802 31.10 -19.16 6.15
C ILE A 802 30.10 -20.32 6.21
N ARG A 803 30.06 -21.08 7.31
CA ARG A 803 28.98 -22.03 7.63
C ARG A 803 28.57 -21.86 9.09
N ILE A 804 27.28 -21.68 9.35
CA ILE A 804 26.69 -21.42 10.68
C ILE A 804 25.73 -22.57 11.01
N GLY A 805 25.82 -23.12 12.22
CA GLY A 805 24.76 -23.92 12.88
C GLY A 805 24.51 -23.30 14.26
N ASN A 806 23.33 -23.46 14.87
CA ASN A 806 22.89 -22.65 16.03
C ASN A 806 22.39 -23.47 17.26
N THR A 807 22.13 -22.76 18.37
CA THR A 807 21.90 -23.11 19.81
C THR A 807 20.83 -24.15 20.22
N SER A 808 20.80 -24.53 21.52
CA SER A 808 20.04 -25.66 22.08
C SER A 808 18.53 -25.66 21.89
N ASP A 809 17.91 -24.47 21.76
CA ASP A 809 16.49 -24.35 21.42
C ASP A 809 16.28 -24.00 19.95
N SER A 810 17.34 -23.55 19.25
CA SER A 810 17.28 -23.40 17.79
C SER A 810 17.13 -24.76 17.08
N TRP A 811 17.42 -25.85 17.78
CA TRP A 811 17.15 -27.21 17.29
C TRP A 811 15.65 -27.49 17.26
N CYS A 812 14.94 -26.96 18.24
CA CYS A 812 13.50 -27.11 18.43
C CYS A 812 12.73 -25.85 17.96
N TYR A 813 13.40 -24.85 17.39
CA TYR A 813 12.79 -23.61 16.86
C TYR A 813 11.89 -22.85 17.85
N GLY A 814 12.16 -22.92 19.17
CA GLY A 814 11.31 -22.28 20.18
C GLY A 814 10.11 -23.13 20.64
N ALA A 815 10.05 -24.39 20.20
CA ALA A 815 9.01 -25.34 20.58
C ALA A 815 9.01 -25.73 22.07
N ASP A 816 10.15 -25.62 22.77
CA ASP A 816 10.25 -25.86 24.21
C ASP A 816 9.78 -24.61 24.98
N THR A 817 8.48 -24.30 24.86
CA THR A 817 7.90 -23.05 25.36
C THR A 817 7.98 -22.91 26.87
N ASN A 818 7.99 -24.02 27.63
CA ASN A 818 8.19 -24.01 29.08
C ASN A 818 9.68 -24.02 29.51
N LYS A 819 10.59 -24.30 28.57
CA LYS A 819 12.06 -24.31 28.72
C LYS A 819 12.61 -25.36 29.69
N ASP A 820 11.94 -26.51 29.81
CA ASP A 820 12.40 -27.62 30.66
C ASP A 820 13.40 -28.55 29.95
N GLY A 821 13.63 -28.35 28.66
CA GLY A 821 14.58 -29.08 27.84
C GLY A 821 13.97 -30.24 27.04
N PHE A 822 12.64 -30.38 26.99
CA PHE A 822 11.95 -31.42 26.22
C PHE A 822 10.60 -30.92 25.69
N VAL A 823 10.38 -30.99 24.37
CA VAL A 823 9.09 -30.57 23.79
C VAL A 823 8.04 -31.64 24.08
N GLY A 824 7.22 -31.40 25.10
CA GLY A 824 6.21 -32.33 25.57
C GLY A 824 4.79 -31.77 25.49
N GLN A 825 3.86 -32.52 26.07
CA GLN A 825 2.47 -32.08 26.18
C GLN A 825 2.32 -30.78 26.99
N ALA A 826 3.26 -30.49 27.90
CA ALA A 826 3.25 -29.27 28.69
C ALA A 826 3.47 -28.02 27.83
N ASP A 827 4.36 -28.10 26.84
CA ASP A 827 4.64 -27.02 25.88
C ASP A 827 3.46 -26.80 24.93
N LEU A 828 2.90 -27.90 24.41
CA LEU A 828 1.71 -27.84 23.57
C LEU A 828 0.54 -27.17 24.30
N ASN A 829 0.37 -27.45 25.59
CA ASN A 829 -0.70 -26.86 26.38
C ASN A 829 -0.51 -25.36 26.59
N ILE A 830 0.73 -24.86 26.65
CA ILE A 830 1.02 -23.42 26.77
C ILE A 830 0.58 -22.70 25.49
N VAL A 831 1.00 -23.20 24.32
CA VAL A 831 0.61 -22.62 23.03
C VAL A 831 -0.90 -22.68 22.82
N LEU A 832 -1.53 -23.83 23.07
CA LEU A 832 -2.98 -23.97 22.93
C LEU A 832 -3.78 -23.10 23.91
N SER A 833 -3.24 -22.80 25.10
CA SER A 833 -3.94 -21.98 26.09
C SER A 833 -3.99 -20.49 25.74
N HIS A 834 -3.13 -20.05 24.82
CA HIS A 834 -3.04 -18.66 24.36
C HIS A 834 -3.30 -18.51 22.84
N PHE A 835 -3.70 -19.60 22.17
CA PHE A 835 -3.90 -19.64 20.73
C PHE A 835 -5.00 -18.68 20.26
N GLY A 836 -4.67 -17.80 19.31
CA GLY A 836 -5.52 -16.71 18.81
C GLY A 836 -5.39 -15.39 19.58
N GLU A 837 -4.57 -15.31 20.63
CA GLU A 837 -4.28 -14.04 21.32
C GLU A 837 -3.27 -13.20 20.53
N SER A 838 -3.44 -11.88 20.52
CA SER A 838 -2.57 -10.91 19.82
C SER A 838 -2.17 -9.74 20.73
N GLY A 839 -1.03 -9.11 20.44
CA GLY A 839 -0.39 -8.12 21.32
C GLY A 839 0.62 -8.72 22.30
N CYS A 840 1.11 -9.93 22.00
CA CYS A 840 2.26 -10.51 22.65
C CYS A 840 3.50 -9.67 22.30
N SER A 841 4.33 -9.37 23.30
CA SER A 841 5.59 -8.68 23.04
C SER A 841 6.60 -9.06 24.11
N ALA A 842 7.89 -8.87 23.80
CA ALA A 842 8.98 -9.12 24.75
C ALA A 842 8.87 -8.33 26.08
N SER A 843 7.97 -7.34 26.16
CA SER A 843 7.71 -6.51 27.34
C SER A 843 6.47 -6.93 28.16
N ASN A 844 5.69 -7.89 27.67
CA ASN A 844 4.43 -8.36 28.24
C ASN A 844 4.53 -9.87 28.56
N SER A 845 4.49 -10.25 29.84
CA SER A 845 4.60 -11.65 30.30
C SER A 845 3.34 -12.50 30.07
N TRP A 846 2.30 -11.98 29.41
CA TRP A 846 0.95 -12.54 29.40
C TRP A 846 0.82 -13.82 28.58
N CYS A 847 1.59 -13.98 27.49
CA CYS A 847 1.49 -15.15 26.61
C CYS A 847 2.45 -16.30 27.01
N SER A 848 3.22 -16.14 28.10
CA SER A 848 4.10 -17.18 28.68
C SER A 848 5.05 -17.89 27.71
N GLY A 849 5.44 -17.26 26.60
CA GLY A 849 6.30 -17.85 25.57
C GLY A 849 5.56 -18.65 24.49
N ALA A 850 4.23 -18.57 24.44
CA ALA A 850 3.39 -19.24 23.45
C ALA A 850 3.59 -18.72 22.01
N ASP A 851 4.01 -17.47 21.86
CA ASP A 851 4.41 -16.83 20.59
C ASP A 851 5.90 -17.19 20.34
N THR A 852 6.11 -18.29 19.63
CA THR A 852 7.41 -18.93 19.41
C THR A 852 8.25 -18.21 18.36
N ASP A 853 7.64 -17.49 17.42
CA ASP A 853 8.34 -16.75 16.37
C ASP A 853 8.42 -15.21 16.61
N ASN A 854 7.76 -14.72 17.68
CA ASN A 854 7.73 -13.35 18.18
C ASN A 854 7.17 -12.33 17.19
N ASP A 855 6.18 -12.72 16.40
CA ASP A 855 5.47 -11.79 15.51
C ASP A 855 4.37 -10.98 16.22
N GLY A 856 4.06 -11.34 17.48
CA GLY A 856 3.12 -10.67 18.35
C GLY A 856 1.73 -11.31 18.39
N ALA A 857 1.51 -12.43 17.71
CA ALA A 857 0.33 -13.29 17.80
C ALA A 857 0.75 -14.71 18.23
N VAL A 858 -0.18 -15.47 18.85
CA VAL A 858 -0.01 -16.91 19.07
C VAL A 858 -0.89 -17.62 18.06
N ASP A 859 -0.33 -18.16 16.99
CA ASP A 859 -1.10 -18.68 15.88
C ASP A 859 -0.65 -20.08 15.41
N ASP A 860 -1.22 -20.53 14.29
CA ASP A 860 -0.96 -21.86 13.72
C ASP A 860 0.54 -22.11 13.48
N PHE A 861 1.34 -21.06 13.22
CA PHE A 861 2.77 -21.20 13.06
C PHE A 861 3.42 -21.64 14.38
N ASP A 862 3.06 -21.04 15.51
CA ASP A 862 3.58 -21.42 16.82
C ASP A 862 3.17 -22.82 17.25
N LEU A 863 1.92 -23.17 17.00
CA LEU A 863 1.39 -24.49 17.27
C LEU A 863 2.09 -25.56 16.41
N SER A 864 2.38 -25.22 15.14
CA SER A 864 3.12 -26.10 14.23
C SER A 864 4.57 -26.30 14.66
N VAL A 865 5.21 -25.26 15.21
CA VAL A 865 6.58 -25.33 15.73
C VAL A 865 6.65 -26.31 16.91
N VAL A 866 5.70 -26.26 17.85
CA VAL A 866 5.65 -27.20 18.99
C VAL A 866 5.31 -28.63 18.57
N LEU A 867 4.35 -28.81 17.64
CA LEU A 867 3.93 -30.12 17.18
C LEU A 867 5.02 -30.82 16.33
N ASP A 868 5.75 -30.09 15.49
CA ASP A 868 6.83 -30.63 14.63
C ASP A 868 8.02 -31.14 15.45
N LYS A 869 8.19 -30.64 16.68
CA LYS A 869 9.27 -31.01 17.58
C LYS A 869 8.81 -31.85 18.76
N MET A 870 7.54 -32.26 18.78
CA MET A 870 6.93 -32.98 19.90
C MET A 870 7.63 -34.34 20.15
N GLY A 871 8.18 -34.52 21.35
CA GLY A 871 8.99 -35.66 21.74
C GLY A 871 10.50 -35.45 21.61
N ASP A 872 10.95 -34.30 21.10
CA ASP A 872 12.37 -33.97 20.97
C ASP A 872 12.95 -33.50 22.31
N ASN A 873 14.17 -33.97 22.60
CA ASN A 873 14.94 -33.53 23.76
C ASN A 873 15.85 -32.36 23.34
N CYS A 874 15.48 -31.16 23.77
CA CYS A 874 16.19 -29.91 23.52
C CYS A 874 17.33 -29.65 24.54
N SER A 875 17.55 -30.57 25.52
CA SER A 875 18.63 -30.46 26.50
C SER A 875 20.01 -30.91 25.96
N MET A 876 21.03 -30.06 26.16
CA MET A 876 22.40 -30.28 25.67
C MET A 876 23.23 -31.25 26.52
N ASN A 877 22.84 -32.52 26.65
CA ASN A 877 23.75 -33.53 27.19
C ASN A 877 24.51 -34.27 26.07
N GLY A 878 25.64 -33.69 25.65
CA GLY A 878 26.76 -34.49 25.14
C GLY A 878 27.33 -34.20 23.76
N ARG A 879 26.99 -33.10 23.05
CA ARG A 879 27.69 -32.71 21.81
C ARG A 879 27.87 -31.20 21.66
N SER A 880 29.10 -30.81 21.33
CA SER A 880 29.56 -29.42 21.15
C SER A 880 29.34 -28.92 19.71
N MET A 881 28.89 -27.68 19.57
CA MET A 881 29.16 -26.88 18.37
C MET A 881 30.56 -26.26 18.47
N THR A 882 31.33 -26.38 17.39
CA THR A 882 32.70 -25.84 17.30
C THR A 882 32.75 -24.78 16.20
N LEU A 883 33.02 -23.53 16.58
CA LEU A 883 33.40 -22.47 15.65
C LEU A 883 34.93 -22.48 15.50
N SER A 884 35.45 -22.70 14.30
CA SER A 884 36.89 -22.64 14.04
C SER A 884 37.21 -21.51 13.07
N GLN A 885 37.73 -20.40 13.60
CA GLN A 885 38.24 -19.27 12.82
C GLN A 885 39.73 -19.07 13.09
N THR A 886 40.50 -18.78 12.04
CA THR A 886 41.89 -18.31 12.17
C THR A 886 41.91 -16.80 11.89
N LEU A 887 42.10 -15.98 12.93
CA LEU A 887 42.00 -14.53 12.86
C LEU A 887 43.40 -13.88 12.80
N ARG A 888 43.90 -13.54 11.62
CA ARG A 888 45.11 -12.70 11.53
C ARG A 888 44.70 -11.23 11.37
N ASN A 889 44.93 -10.43 12.42
CA ASN A 889 44.81 -8.97 12.44
C ASN A 889 43.40 -8.44 12.08
N SER A 890 42.41 -8.70 12.92
CA SER A 890 41.04 -8.17 12.72
C SER A 890 40.43 -7.70 14.04
N LYS A 891 39.74 -6.56 14.04
CA LYS A 891 38.76 -6.19 15.07
C LYS A 891 37.45 -6.85 14.69
N ALA A 892 36.92 -7.73 15.54
CA ALA A 892 35.68 -8.43 15.26
C ALA A 892 34.55 -7.88 16.14
N LEU A 893 33.46 -7.44 15.52
CA LEU A 893 32.17 -7.20 16.15
C LEU A 893 31.23 -8.31 15.68
N LEU A 894 30.70 -9.12 16.59
CA LEU A 894 29.66 -10.10 16.28
C LEU A 894 28.31 -9.53 16.74
N VAL A 895 27.38 -9.42 15.79
CA VAL A 895 25.99 -9.01 16.03
C VAL A 895 25.09 -10.16 15.56
N PHE A 896 24.17 -10.61 16.43
CA PHE A 896 23.13 -11.57 16.06
C PHE A 896 21.78 -10.85 16.06
N THR A 897 21.15 -10.71 14.89
CA THR A 897 19.77 -10.21 14.79
C THR A 897 19.07 -10.82 13.58
N GLY A 898 17.82 -11.28 13.74
CA GLY A 898 16.91 -11.61 12.65
C GLY A 898 16.17 -10.37 12.17
N GLY A 899 16.29 -10.02 10.89
CA GLY A 899 15.64 -8.87 10.26
C GLY A 899 15.97 -8.79 8.76
N ASP A 900 15.21 -7.99 8.00
CA ASP A 900 15.41 -7.80 6.56
C ASP A 900 16.66 -6.94 6.25
N ARG A 901 17.31 -7.24 5.13
CA ARG A 901 18.61 -6.71 4.69
C ARG A 901 18.63 -5.19 4.58
N GLY A 902 17.54 -4.58 4.10
CA GLY A 902 17.44 -3.12 3.97
C GLY A 902 17.49 -2.41 5.33
N THR A 903 16.80 -2.93 6.34
CA THR A 903 16.73 -2.35 7.69
C THR A 903 18.05 -2.53 8.46
N ILE A 904 18.81 -3.57 8.14
CA ILE A 904 20.12 -3.86 8.76
C ILE A 904 21.23 -3.00 8.11
N GLU A 905 21.22 -2.82 6.78
CA GLU A 905 22.18 -1.96 6.07
C GLU A 905 22.01 -0.48 6.44
N GLU A 906 20.78 -0.03 6.70
CA GLU A 906 20.44 1.33 7.15
C GLU A 906 20.86 1.59 8.62
N LYS A 907 20.75 0.59 9.50
CA LYS A 907 21.10 0.70 10.93
C LYS A 907 22.58 0.39 11.26
N ALA A 908 23.29 -0.32 10.38
CA ALA A 908 24.73 -0.57 10.55
C ALA A 908 25.60 0.66 10.24
N GLN A 909 25.05 1.66 9.52
CA GLN A 909 25.73 2.92 9.22
C GLN A 909 25.67 3.94 10.37
N SER A 910 24.92 3.68 11.44
CA SER A 910 24.62 4.66 12.51
C SER A 910 25.37 4.48 13.83
N VAL A 911 26.47 3.72 13.88
CA VAL A 911 27.22 3.51 15.15
C VAL A 911 28.28 4.59 15.40
N GLU A 912 27.89 5.62 16.16
CA GLU A 912 28.53 6.27 17.33
C GLU A 912 27.76 7.60 17.58
N SER A 913 27.16 7.98 18.72
CA SER A 913 27.10 7.50 20.10
C SER A 913 25.67 7.76 20.69
N GLY A 914 25.10 6.78 21.43
CA GLY A 914 23.93 6.91 22.35
C GLY A 914 22.54 7.05 21.69
N SER A 915 21.78 5.99 21.44
CA SER A 915 20.90 5.31 22.42
C SER A 915 20.31 4.02 21.83
N PHE A 916 19.85 3.12 22.70
CA PHE A 916 19.77 1.66 22.56
C PHE A 916 18.49 1.09 21.90
N LEU A 917 18.61 -0.12 21.34
CA LEU A 917 17.52 -1.02 20.92
C LEU A 917 17.64 -2.37 21.66
N GLN A 918 16.49 -2.97 21.99
CA GLN A 918 16.28 -4.08 22.93
C GLN A 918 15.85 -5.36 22.16
N LEU A 919 16.52 -6.52 22.32
CA LEU A 919 16.05 -7.89 21.97
C LEU A 919 17.00 -9.00 22.58
N PRO A 920 16.59 -10.29 22.68
CA PRO A 920 17.11 -11.26 23.67
C PRO A 920 18.14 -12.33 23.19
N SER A 921 18.96 -12.79 24.17
CA SER A 921 19.74 -14.07 24.30
C SER A 921 21.03 -14.35 23.48
N PRO A 922 22.02 -15.15 23.98
CA PRO A 922 23.46 -15.01 23.68
C PRO A 922 24.13 -16.13 22.84
N SER A 923 25.29 -15.84 22.21
CA SER A 923 26.11 -16.81 21.44
C SER A 923 27.65 -16.59 21.56
N PHE A 924 28.43 -17.68 21.38
CA PHE A 924 29.89 -17.82 21.64
C PHE A 924 30.82 -17.46 20.45
N ALA A 925 32.09 -17.09 20.71
CA ALA A 925 33.11 -16.83 19.67
C ALA A 925 34.50 -17.42 20.00
N TYR A 926 35.28 -17.79 18.97
CA TYR A 926 36.65 -18.36 19.05
C TYR A 926 37.60 -17.59 18.11
N GLY A 927 38.85 -17.36 18.52
CA GLY A 927 39.82 -16.66 17.67
C GLY A 927 41.29 -16.89 18.07
N ARG A 928 42.18 -16.97 17.07
CA ARG A 928 43.65 -16.96 17.23
C ARG A 928 44.23 -15.75 16.50
N GLY A 929 44.72 -14.75 17.23
CA GLY A 929 45.39 -13.53 16.72
C GLY A 929 46.13 -12.78 17.83
N THR A 930 47.06 -11.88 17.48
CA THR A 930 48.14 -11.37 18.36
C THR A 930 47.74 -10.35 19.43
N GLU A 931 46.56 -9.76 19.33
CA GLU A 931 45.80 -9.07 20.38
C GLU A 931 44.40 -8.81 19.79
N SER A 932 43.33 -9.00 20.55
CA SER A 932 41.97 -8.87 20.05
C SER A 932 41.11 -8.19 21.11
N VAL A 933 40.63 -6.99 20.78
CA VAL A 933 39.62 -6.29 21.58
C VAL A 933 38.27 -6.90 21.22
N VAL A 934 37.65 -7.57 22.18
CA VAL A 934 36.31 -8.12 22.03
C VAL A 934 35.36 -7.24 22.81
N LYS A 935 34.49 -6.52 22.11
CA LYS A 935 33.40 -5.76 22.73
C LYS A 935 32.14 -6.61 22.71
N PHE A 936 31.52 -6.73 23.88
CA PHE A 936 30.25 -7.44 24.06
C PHE A 936 29.15 -6.40 24.31
N LEU A 937 28.04 -6.49 23.57
CA LEU A 937 26.79 -5.89 24.00
C LEU A 937 25.92 -7.02 24.58
N VAL A 938 25.60 -6.94 25.86
CA VAL A 938 24.67 -7.87 26.53
C VAL A 938 23.59 -7.02 27.20
N GLY A 939 22.33 -7.22 26.79
CA GLY A 939 21.19 -6.45 27.31
C GLY A 939 20.54 -7.12 28.53
N TYR A 940 20.66 -6.48 29.69
CA TYR A 940 19.74 -6.64 30.83
C TYR A 940 19.56 -5.26 31.49
N HIS A 941 18.35 -4.97 31.98
CA HIS A 941 18.01 -3.69 32.64
C HIS A 941 18.91 -3.45 33.87
N ASP A 942 19.42 -2.22 33.99
CA ASP A 942 20.24 -1.66 35.08
C ASP A 942 21.63 -2.27 35.34
N VAL A 943 22.37 -2.69 34.29
CA VAL A 943 23.82 -2.94 34.41
C VAL A 943 24.62 -1.98 33.53
N ASP A 944 25.36 -1.10 34.19
CA ASP A 944 26.38 -0.24 33.58
C ASP A 944 27.61 -1.10 33.26
N ILE A 945 27.86 -1.43 31.99
CA ILE A 945 29.10 -2.13 31.59
C ILE A 945 30.12 -1.09 31.17
N ALA A 946 30.84 -0.55 32.17
CA ALA A 946 32.13 0.09 31.94
C ALA A 946 33.23 -0.97 32.04
N ASN A 947 33.85 -1.31 30.90
CA ASN A 947 35.29 -1.58 30.68
C ASN A 947 35.57 -2.66 29.62
N ASP A 948 36.65 -2.44 28.85
CA ASP A 948 37.21 -3.42 27.90
C ASP A 948 37.80 -4.64 28.64
N LEU A 949 37.43 -5.86 28.24
CA LEU A 949 38.07 -7.08 28.75
C LEU A 949 39.33 -7.39 27.92
N ILE A 950 40.50 -6.99 28.42
CA ILE A 950 41.79 -7.22 27.77
C ILE A 950 42.37 -8.57 28.24
N LEU A 951 42.42 -9.55 27.34
CA LEU A 951 42.98 -10.88 27.62
C LEU A 951 44.44 -10.94 27.17
N GLN A 952 45.31 -11.46 28.03
CA GLN A 952 46.72 -11.68 27.68
C GLN A 952 46.90 -12.93 26.80
N GLN A 953 48.11 -13.13 26.30
CA GLN A 953 48.47 -14.23 25.42
C GLN A 953 48.33 -15.60 26.13
N GLY A 954 47.31 -16.39 25.77
CA GLY A 954 47.09 -17.72 26.37
C GLY A 954 45.78 -18.38 25.91
N LYS A 955 45.55 -19.63 26.31
CA LYS A 955 44.29 -20.32 25.98
C LYS A 955 43.28 -20.05 27.09
N HIS A 956 42.39 -19.09 26.85
CA HIS A 956 41.37 -18.70 27.81
C HIS A 956 40.02 -19.27 27.42
N THR A 957 39.32 -19.83 28.40
CA THR A 957 37.91 -20.24 28.30
C THR A 957 37.12 -19.28 29.16
N LEU A 958 36.18 -18.56 28.57
CA LEU A 958 35.31 -17.63 29.29
C LEU A 958 33.96 -18.31 29.49
N GLU A 959 33.53 -18.41 30.73
CA GLU A 959 32.28 -19.05 31.13
C GLU A 959 31.42 -18.01 31.83
N PHE A 960 30.26 -17.70 31.25
CA PHE A 960 29.32 -16.70 31.77
C PHE A 960 28.20 -17.42 32.51
N ARG A 961 27.99 -17.09 33.78
CA ARG A 961 26.98 -17.72 34.63
C ARG A 961 26.02 -16.67 35.16
N ASN A 962 24.73 -16.95 35.06
CA ASN A 962 23.70 -16.16 35.71
C ASN A 962 23.44 -16.77 37.09
N ASN A 963 23.70 -16.01 38.15
CA ASN A 963 23.69 -16.54 39.51
C ASN A 963 22.28 -16.54 40.14
N GLY A 964 21.25 -16.12 39.41
CA GLY A 964 19.84 -16.22 39.84
C GLY A 964 19.43 -15.26 40.95
N LEU A 965 20.21 -14.20 41.21
CA LEU A 965 19.87 -13.15 42.18
C LEU A 965 19.13 -12.00 41.49
N SER A 966 18.17 -11.39 42.20
CA SER A 966 17.18 -10.43 41.68
C SER A 966 17.73 -9.07 41.24
N ASN A 967 19.04 -8.88 41.26
CA ASN A 967 19.76 -7.67 40.88
C ASN A 967 20.56 -7.84 39.56
N GLY A 968 20.36 -8.93 38.82
CA GLY A 968 20.85 -9.04 37.44
C GLY A 968 22.37 -9.22 37.27
N SER A 969 23.12 -9.54 38.33
CA SER A 969 24.58 -9.71 38.23
C SER A 969 24.97 -10.98 37.46
N ILE A 970 25.66 -10.83 36.33
CA ILE A 970 26.29 -11.91 35.56
C ILE A 970 27.72 -12.11 36.09
N GLU A 971 28.08 -13.34 36.45
CA GLU A 971 29.45 -13.69 36.83
C GLU A 971 30.22 -14.19 35.60
N ILE A 972 31.37 -13.59 35.32
CA ILE A 972 32.26 -13.98 34.22
C ILE A 972 33.43 -14.76 34.81
N ALA A 973 33.43 -16.08 34.68
CA ALA A 973 34.53 -16.93 35.10
C ALA A 973 35.52 -17.12 33.94
N VAL A 974 36.74 -16.62 34.10
CA VAL A 974 37.84 -16.83 33.15
C VAL A 974 38.66 -18.03 33.58
N ARG A 975 38.59 -19.14 32.84
CA ARG A 975 39.51 -20.27 32.99
C ARG A 975 40.62 -20.19 31.96
N SER A 976 41.79 -19.76 32.42
CA SER A 976 43.03 -19.79 31.66
C SER A 976 43.68 -21.18 31.76
N VAL A 977 44.13 -21.75 30.64
CA VAL A 977 44.99 -22.94 30.60
C VAL A 977 46.38 -22.54 30.13
#